data_AF-A0A1F2PFN3-F1
#
_entry.id   AF-A0A1F2PFN3-F1
#
_cell.length_a   1.000
_cell.length_b   1.000
_cell.length_c   1.000
_cell.angle_alpha   90.00
_cell.angle_beta   90.00
_cell.angle_gamma   90.00
#
_symmetry.space_group_name_H-M   'P 1'
#
loop_
_entity.id
_entity.type
_entity.pdbx_description
1 polymer ?
#
loop_
_entity_poly.entity_id
_entity_poly.type
_entity_poly.pdbx_seq_one_letter_code
_entity_poly.pdbx_strand_id
1 'polypeptide(L)'
;MSIRIIEKLKNQQGSSLAFVLIIGMIIMIMVASLLAVANSDFTFTQETVESRQAYIDAKSVIEYGKIEINERMKWLEIENTNLKNLYLELERADARSVASIQAQINNKIAEIEAYMKAPYYIGGDEKNIAGTLKEITGESDAVGILNVTPEVVSAQTASSNKELKYIFKITTHKLRRKLDYEVSMNYQAASVSEMTGSIPTIPGDASADWLDTKIDLEKNNKCIIQKNGVDQTGKFDCNYVNNALTVSAPGLSLDVGRDKKNPNDKSVKFNWIQENTLNLTAKDICFTAPFQTVDKNVWKAIFNVKATNELRFKKDYVQNNMENCTNTFEAENMIFEGDLVIKDNSHLIIKCKNLWINGDIKINDPSGTQSSLTIEAENIIVGNYNNNTGGNIILRDKSIINWDCTGSILIRGNVNLLTNVAQDGGKDYGNTFKAKNISIGSEENKSTVTLQNNTKVTWDCENFWLHGNLTAINSRPIIEFKNIKYLKAGDLKLADQTELSVIGATGANANQNQMIVGRIEPIPVAVGENNKHNLSFLNLYSLTCDSLILNDNSQLQIQSNIIKIIGTNGNQVGINASVEKQPAELKADANASNFALDFIKSAEITTEYFDVSGKTYLERTIGNLEIKPISGKLLNVRFANGYRQVLSKVKINNADLLVFGGVVNITGDNIDSLCQIEANAKRIYFDSDLIKFQEQNDGNVRYFAVGDIKTRVSVKTAIQKWGWSKVDNQDVFVNKGSLLSANNYIATVSSDIIPNNLSVEAISPPAWVTLNVSLPTPSEPKGVGGAGGSGGGTTGDVTNGKITTGTEKYY
;
A
#
# COMPACT_ATOMS: atom_id res chain seq x y z
N MET A 1 -16.87 -101.39 57.67
CA MET A 1 -17.18 -99.96 57.40
C MET A 1 -16.17 -99.33 56.42
N SER A 2 -15.67 -100.07 55.41
CA SER A 2 -14.66 -99.59 54.43
C SER A 2 -15.14 -99.62 52.97
N ILE A 3 -16.36 -100.11 52.70
CA ILE A 3 -16.84 -100.32 51.33
C ILE A 3 -17.58 -99.08 50.77
N ARG A 4 -18.12 -98.21 51.63
CA ARG A 4 -18.92 -97.03 51.20
C ARG A 4 -18.11 -95.79 50.79
N ILE A 5 -16.80 -95.73 51.04
CA ILE A 5 -15.96 -94.57 50.64
C ILE A 5 -15.33 -94.79 49.24
N ILE A 6 -15.03 -96.03 48.86
CA ILE A 6 -14.41 -96.34 47.55
C ILE A 6 -15.39 -96.14 46.38
N GLU A 7 -16.70 -96.37 46.58
CA GLU A 7 -17.72 -96.11 45.56
C GLU A 7 -17.94 -94.62 45.28
N LYS A 8 -17.78 -93.73 46.28
CA LYS A 8 -17.90 -92.27 46.06
C LYS A 8 -16.70 -91.68 45.32
N LEU A 9 -15.51 -92.29 45.39
CA LEU A 9 -14.31 -91.84 44.68
C LEU A 9 -14.25 -92.33 43.22
N LYS A 10 -14.78 -93.52 42.91
CA LYS A 10 -14.88 -94.01 41.52
C LYS A 10 -15.92 -93.24 40.68
N ASN A 11 -16.93 -92.64 41.31
CA ASN A 11 -17.97 -91.88 40.60
C ASN A 11 -17.61 -90.40 40.35
N GLN A 12 -16.44 -89.92 40.83
CA GLN A 12 -15.94 -88.56 40.54
C GLN A 12 -14.86 -88.51 39.45
N GLN A 13 -14.32 -89.65 38.99
CA GLN A 13 -13.40 -89.69 37.85
C GLN A 13 -14.06 -89.37 36.50
N GLY A 14 -15.40 -89.46 36.42
CA GLY A 14 -16.18 -88.98 35.25
C GLY A 14 -16.38 -87.45 35.23
N SER A 15 -16.28 -86.79 36.39
CA SER A 15 -16.47 -85.34 36.52
C SER A 15 -15.24 -84.53 36.11
N SER A 16 -14.03 -85.09 36.30
CA SER A 16 -12.78 -84.39 35.96
C SER A 16 -12.60 -84.23 34.44
N LEU A 17 -13.04 -85.22 33.65
CA LEU A 17 -12.99 -85.15 32.18
C LEU A 17 -13.89 -84.04 31.64
N ALA A 18 -15.12 -83.92 32.16
CA ALA A 18 -16.04 -82.85 31.79
C ALA A 18 -15.48 -81.47 32.16
N PHE A 19 -14.85 -81.34 33.34
CA PHE A 19 -14.24 -80.09 33.78
C PHE A 19 -13.04 -79.68 32.90
N VAL A 20 -12.19 -80.64 32.52
CA VAL A 20 -11.06 -80.40 31.60
C VAL A 20 -11.55 -80.01 30.20
N LEU A 21 -12.61 -80.65 29.70
CA LEU A 21 -13.21 -80.30 28.40
C LEU A 21 -13.83 -78.90 28.43
N ILE A 22 -14.54 -78.53 29.49
CA ILE A 22 -15.13 -77.19 29.65
C ILE A 22 -14.04 -76.12 29.75
N ILE A 23 -13.02 -76.34 30.57
CA ILE A 23 -11.88 -75.40 30.69
C ILE A 23 -11.12 -75.30 29.36
N GLY A 24 -10.87 -76.43 28.68
CA GLY A 24 -10.22 -76.44 27.37
C GLY A 24 -11.01 -75.66 26.31
N MET A 25 -12.34 -75.77 26.33
CA MET A 25 -13.22 -75.03 25.42
C MET A 25 -13.24 -73.53 25.74
N ILE A 26 -13.27 -73.16 27.03
CA ILE A 26 -13.19 -71.75 27.46
C ILE A 26 -11.86 -71.12 27.05
N ILE A 27 -10.75 -71.85 27.23
CA ILE A 27 -9.41 -71.38 26.80
C ILE A 27 -9.38 -71.22 25.28
N MET A 28 -9.92 -72.17 24.51
CA MET A 28 -9.99 -72.05 23.05
C MET A 28 -10.82 -70.84 22.59
N ILE A 29 -11.95 -70.58 23.25
CA ILE A 29 -12.79 -69.41 22.96
C ILE A 29 -12.07 -68.12 23.30
N MET A 30 -11.36 -68.04 24.44
CA MET A 30 -10.55 -66.87 24.80
C MET A 30 -9.40 -66.64 23.81
N VAL A 31 -8.69 -67.69 23.40
CA VAL A 31 -7.59 -67.59 22.41
C VAL A 31 -8.13 -67.14 21.04
N ALA A 32 -9.24 -67.72 20.57
CA ALA A 32 -9.88 -67.28 19.33
C ALA A 32 -10.36 -65.83 19.39
N SER A 33 -10.90 -65.40 20.55
CA SER A 33 -11.33 -64.01 20.77
C SER A 33 -10.15 -63.03 20.79
N LEU A 34 -9.04 -63.39 21.43
CA LEU A 34 -7.81 -62.59 21.45
C LEU A 34 -7.17 -62.48 20.06
N LEU A 35 -7.16 -63.57 19.28
CA LEU A 35 -6.69 -63.55 17.89
C LEU A 35 -7.60 -62.69 16.99
N ALA A 36 -8.92 -62.73 17.21
CA ALA A 36 -9.86 -61.88 16.49
C ALA A 36 -9.67 -60.40 16.81
N VAL A 37 -9.47 -60.04 18.08
CA VAL A 37 -9.18 -58.66 18.50
C VAL A 37 -7.83 -58.18 17.95
N ALA A 38 -6.78 -59.02 18.03
CA ALA A 38 -5.47 -58.68 17.48
C ALA A 38 -5.49 -58.49 15.94
N ASN A 39 -6.24 -59.32 15.20
CA ASN A 39 -6.42 -59.15 13.76
C ASN A 39 -7.24 -57.90 13.42
N SER A 40 -8.24 -57.57 14.23
CA SER A 40 -9.01 -56.32 14.09
C SER A 40 -8.14 -55.09 14.28
N ASP A 41 -7.29 -55.07 15.31
CA ASP A 41 -6.36 -53.96 15.59
C ASP A 41 -5.29 -53.82 14.51
N PHE A 42 -4.78 -54.94 13.97
CA PHE A 42 -3.84 -54.93 12.86
C PHE A 42 -4.46 -54.35 11.59
N THR A 43 -5.69 -54.77 11.28
CA THR A 43 -6.45 -54.26 10.11
C THR A 43 -6.73 -52.76 10.26
N PHE A 44 -7.18 -52.32 11.44
CA PHE A 44 -7.43 -50.91 11.73
C PHE A 44 -6.16 -50.04 11.65
N THR A 45 -5.04 -50.56 12.17
CA THR A 45 -3.74 -49.86 12.12
C THR A 45 -3.22 -49.76 10.69
N GLN A 46 -3.33 -50.84 9.91
CA GLN A 46 -2.98 -50.86 8.48
C GLN A 46 -3.85 -49.86 7.70
N GLU A 47 -5.17 -49.86 7.89
CA GLU A 47 -6.06 -48.90 7.25
C GLU A 47 -5.76 -47.44 7.63
N THR A 48 -5.33 -47.19 8.86
CA THR A 48 -4.95 -45.85 9.33
C THR A 48 -3.64 -45.38 8.69
N VAL A 49 -2.64 -46.25 8.59
CA VAL A 49 -1.36 -45.93 7.92
C VAL A 49 -1.57 -45.70 6.42
N GLU A 50 -2.36 -46.57 5.77
CA GLU A 50 -2.72 -46.42 4.35
C GLU A 50 -3.52 -45.13 4.09
N SER A 51 -4.42 -44.75 5.00
CA SER A 51 -5.17 -43.48 4.93
C SER A 51 -4.25 -42.26 5.03
N ARG A 52 -3.29 -42.27 5.97
CA ARG A 52 -2.30 -41.19 6.10
C ARG A 52 -1.40 -41.09 4.87
N GLN A 53 -0.97 -42.22 4.32
CA GLN A 53 -0.15 -42.24 3.11
C GLN A 53 -0.91 -41.68 1.90
N ALA A 54 -2.18 -42.08 1.71
CA ALA A 54 -3.01 -41.54 0.63
C ALA A 54 -3.21 -40.02 0.74
N TYR A 55 -3.35 -39.48 1.96
CA TYR A 55 -3.41 -38.04 2.19
C TYR A 55 -2.10 -37.34 1.83
N ILE A 56 -0.95 -37.92 2.21
CA ILE A 56 0.37 -37.37 1.86
C ILE A 56 0.56 -37.36 0.34
N ASP A 57 0.24 -38.47 -0.33
CA ASP A 57 0.36 -38.60 -1.78
C ASP A 57 -0.49 -37.55 -2.52
N ALA A 58 -1.76 -37.40 -2.14
CA ALA A 58 -2.66 -36.39 -2.71
C ALA A 58 -2.14 -34.96 -2.45
N LYS A 59 -1.68 -34.69 -1.23
CA LYS A 59 -1.11 -33.38 -0.87
C LYS A 59 0.14 -33.06 -1.69
N SER A 60 1.02 -34.03 -1.91
CA SER A 60 2.22 -33.83 -2.73
C SER A 60 1.87 -33.46 -4.18
N VAL A 61 0.89 -34.11 -4.79
CA VAL A 61 0.40 -33.78 -6.14
C VAL A 61 -0.15 -32.35 -6.19
N ILE A 62 -0.91 -31.93 -5.17
CA ILE A 62 -1.46 -30.57 -5.08
C ILE A 62 -0.35 -29.52 -4.95
N GLU A 63 0.61 -29.74 -4.06
CA GLU A 63 1.73 -28.80 -3.87
C GLU A 63 2.57 -28.68 -5.14
N TYR A 64 2.77 -29.78 -5.87
CA TYR A 64 3.44 -29.74 -7.18
C TYR A 64 2.63 -28.95 -8.22
N GLY A 65 1.31 -29.15 -8.29
CA GLY A 65 0.44 -28.35 -9.16
C GLY A 65 0.42 -26.86 -8.81
N LYS A 66 0.60 -26.48 -7.53
CA LYS A 66 0.75 -25.06 -7.14
C LYS A 66 2.03 -24.42 -7.66
N ILE A 67 3.11 -25.20 -7.83
CA ILE A 67 4.36 -24.69 -8.42
C ILE A 67 4.12 -24.26 -9.86
N GLU A 68 3.49 -25.12 -10.67
CA GLU A 68 3.11 -24.81 -12.06
C GLU A 68 2.20 -23.57 -12.13
N ILE A 69 1.22 -23.46 -11.24
CA ILE A 69 0.32 -22.28 -11.21
C ILE A 69 1.14 -21.02 -10.97
N ASN A 70 2.09 -21.03 -10.02
CA ASN A 70 2.97 -19.88 -9.78
C ASN A 70 3.86 -19.55 -10.98
N GLU A 71 4.31 -20.55 -11.74
CA GLU A 71 5.08 -20.34 -12.97
C GLU A 71 4.24 -19.68 -14.07
N ARG A 72 3.01 -20.16 -14.28
CA ARG A 72 2.05 -19.50 -15.20
C ARG A 72 1.73 -18.07 -14.79
N MET A 73 1.61 -17.81 -13.48
CA MET A 73 1.37 -16.46 -12.98
C MET A 73 2.54 -15.52 -13.25
N LYS A 74 3.78 -15.98 -13.01
CA LYS A 74 4.98 -15.19 -13.33
C LYS A 74 5.09 -14.89 -14.83
N TRP A 75 4.82 -15.89 -15.66
CA TRP A 75 4.82 -15.71 -17.11
C TRP A 75 3.75 -14.69 -17.55
N LEU A 76 2.54 -14.78 -16.98
CA LEU A 76 1.45 -13.85 -17.26
C LEU A 76 1.81 -12.39 -16.88
N GLU A 77 2.50 -12.17 -15.77
CA GLU A 77 2.98 -10.83 -15.37
C GLU A 77 3.95 -10.23 -16.41
N ILE A 78 4.86 -11.05 -16.94
CA ILE A 78 5.81 -10.64 -17.99
C ILE A 78 5.03 -10.31 -19.28
N GLU A 79 4.13 -11.17 -19.72
CA GLU A 79 3.36 -10.94 -20.95
C GLU A 79 2.37 -9.78 -20.84
N ASN A 80 1.80 -9.53 -19.67
CA ASN A 80 1.00 -8.32 -19.42
C ASN A 80 1.85 -7.04 -19.55
N THR A 81 3.11 -7.09 -19.15
CA THR A 81 4.05 -5.98 -19.35
C THR A 81 4.35 -5.78 -20.83
N ASN A 82 4.55 -6.87 -21.59
CA ASN A 82 4.73 -6.82 -23.05
C ASN A 82 3.49 -6.23 -23.75
N LEU A 83 2.28 -6.67 -23.37
CA LEU A 83 1.03 -6.11 -23.87
C LEU A 83 0.91 -4.63 -23.55
N LYS A 84 1.23 -4.21 -22.31
CA LYS A 84 1.22 -2.79 -21.93
C LYS A 84 2.15 -1.96 -22.82
N ASN A 85 3.33 -2.48 -23.13
CA ASN A 85 4.26 -1.81 -24.06
C ASN A 85 3.69 -1.72 -25.48
N LEU A 86 3.06 -2.78 -26.00
CA LEU A 86 2.40 -2.75 -27.31
C LEU A 86 1.23 -1.75 -27.36
N TYR A 87 0.45 -1.63 -26.28
CA TYR A 87 -0.60 -0.61 -26.19
C TYR A 87 -0.04 0.81 -26.14
N LEU A 88 1.07 1.04 -25.42
CA LEU A 88 1.76 2.34 -25.42
C LEU A 88 2.35 2.68 -26.80
N GLU A 89 2.85 1.68 -27.53
CA GLU A 89 3.27 1.85 -28.93
C GLU A 89 2.09 2.19 -29.82
N LEU A 90 0.95 1.53 -29.65
CA LEU A 90 -0.29 1.82 -30.39
C LEU A 90 -0.77 3.27 -30.16
N GLU A 91 -0.71 3.77 -28.92
CA GLU A 91 -1.06 5.15 -28.56
C GLU A 91 -0.15 6.19 -29.25
N ARG A 92 1.09 5.79 -29.61
CA ARG A 92 2.11 6.65 -30.23
C ARG A 92 2.26 6.42 -31.74
N ALA A 93 1.57 5.43 -32.29
CA ALA A 93 1.71 4.96 -33.66
C ALA A 93 1.10 5.93 -34.68
N ASP A 94 1.72 6.02 -35.85
CA ASP A 94 1.11 6.68 -37.00
C ASP A 94 0.01 5.80 -37.62
N ALA A 95 -0.89 6.38 -38.41
CA ALA A 95 -2.03 5.66 -38.98
C ALA A 95 -1.64 4.43 -39.85
N ARG A 96 -0.39 4.34 -40.31
CA ARG A 96 0.12 3.23 -41.13
C ARG A 96 0.60 2.04 -40.28
N SER A 97 0.96 2.25 -39.01
CA SER A 97 1.49 1.20 -38.11
C SER A 97 0.45 0.60 -37.15
N VAL A 98 -0.69 1.29 -36.93
CA VAL A 98 -1.80 0.85 -36.06
C VAL A 98 -2.25 -0.59 -36.34
N ALA A 99 -2.48 -0.95 -37.61
CA ALA A 99 -2.99 -2.29 -37.95
C ALA A 99 -1.99 -3.42 -37.64
N SER A 100 -0.69 -3.15 -37.78
CA SER A 100 0.37 -4.12 -37.47
C SER A 100 0.49 -4.34 -35.96
N ILE A 101 0.46 -3.26 -35.17
CA ILE A 101 0.55 -3.33 -33.71
C ILE A 101 -0.71 -4.00 -33.14
N GLN A 102 -1.89 -3.68 -33.68
CA GLN A 102 -3.14 -4.34 -33.27
C GLN A 102 -3.14 -5.85 -33.55
N ALA A 103 -2.55 -6.29 -34.67
CA ALA A 103 -2.39 -7.72 -34.96
C ALA A 103 -1.44 -8.39 -33.96
N GLN A 104 -0.36 -7.73 -33.54
CA GLN A 104 0.55 -8.24 -32.51
C GLN A 104 -0.14 -8.38 -31.16
N ILE A 105 -0.93 -7.37 -30.75
CA ILE A 105 -1.74 -7.41 -29.53
C ILE A 105 -2.69 -8.61 -29.56
N ASN A 106 -3.44 -8.78 -30.66
CA ASN A 106 -4.40 -9.88 -30.79
C ASN A 106 -3.71 -11.25 -30.75
N ASN A 107 -2.56 -11.39 -31.41
CA ASN A 107 -1.77 -12.63 -31.38
C ASN A 107 -1.26 -12.94 -29.97
N LYS A 108 -0.81 -11.92 -29.23
CA LYS A 108 -0.36 -12.09 -27.84
C LYS A 108 -1.49 -12.46 -26.89
N ILE A 109 -2.66 -11.85 -27.03
CA ILE A 109 -3.84 -12.26 -26.26
C ILE A 109 -4.18 -13.73 -26.54
N ALA A 110 -4.16 -14.15 -27.80
CA ALA A 110 -4.44 -15.54 -28.17
C ALA A 110 -3.40 -16.53 -27.59
N GLU A 111 -2.12 -16.17 -27.60
CA GLU A 111 -1.03 -16.95 -27.01
C GLU A 111 -1.21 -17.11 -25.49
N ILE A 112 -1.52 -16.01 -24.80
CA ILE A 112 -1.80 -16.01 -23.36
C ILE A 112 -2.99 -16.92 -23.05
N GLU A 113 -4.10 -16.76 -23.78
CA GLU A 113 -5.28 -17.59 -23.57
C GLU A 113 -5.00 -19.08 -23.81
N ALA A 114 -4.23 -19.42 -24.84
CA ALA A 114 -3.89 -20.79 -25.17
C ALA A 114 -3.01 -21.42 -24.08
N TYR A 115 -1.98 -20.72 -23.64
CA TYR A 115 -1.08 -21.19 -22.58
C TYR A 115 -1.81 -21.35 -21.25
N MET A 116 -2.65 -20.38 -20.87
CA MET A 116 -3.40 -20.43 -19.61
C MET A 116 -4.41 -21.57 -19.57
N LYS A 117 -5.06 -21.89 -20.70
CA LYS A 117 -6.06 -22.99 -20.79
C LYS A 117 -5.43 -24.38 -20.95
N ALA A 118 -4.15 -24.49 -21.28
CA ALA A 118 -3.51 -25.77 -21.53
C ALA A 118 -3.51 -26.65 -20.27
N PRO A 119 -4.00 -27.90 -20.31
CA PRO A 119 -3.94 -28.80 -19.17
C PRO A 119 -2.48 -29.14 -18.83
N TYR A 120 -2.20 -29.33 -17.54
CA TYR A 120 -0.89 -29.77 -17.07
C TYR A 120 -1.00 -31.12 -16.37
N TYR A 121 -0.23 -32.09 -16.85
CA TYR A 121 -0.31 -33.49 -16.40
C TYR A 121 0.87 -33.81 -15.49
N ILE A 122 0.55 -34.21 -14.27
CA ILE A 122 1.50 -34.56 -13.22
C ILE A 122 1.62 -36.08 -13.18
N GLY A 123 2.80 -36.62 -13.47
CA GLY A 123 3.14 -38.03 -13.34
C GLY A 123 3.93 -38.33 -12.07
N GLY A 124 3.97 -39.61 -11.69
CA GLY A 124 4.74 -40.10 -10.53
C GLY A 124 4.57 -41.61 -10.36
N ASP A 125 5.48 -42.24 -9.59
CA ASP A 125 5.35 -43.65 -9.21
C ASP A 125 4.29 -43.78 -8.10
N GLU A 126 3.24 -44.54 -8.36
CA GLU A 126 2.15 -44.84 -7.40
C GLU A 126 2.65 -45.47 -6.07
N LYS A 127 3.89 -45.98 -6.03
CA LYS A 127 4.51 -46.52 -4.82
C LYS A 127 5.33 -45.51 -4.03
N ASN A 128 5.69 -44.36 -4.64
CA ASN A 128 6.49 -43.31 -4.02
C ASN A 128 6.20 -41.94 -4.67
N ILE A 129 4.95 -41.49 -4.56
CA ILE A 129 4.47 -40.26 -5.21
C ILE A 129 5.35 -39.07 -4.80
N ALA A 130 5.51 -38.84 -3.49
CA ALA A 130 6.19 -37.66 -2.95
C ALA A 130 7.63 -37.45 -3.46
N GLY A 131 8.34 -38.52 -3.86
CA GLY A 131 9.72 -38.45 -4.36
C GLY A 131 9.88 -38.50 -5.87
N THR A 132 8.80 -38.69 -6.64
CA THR A 132 8.89 -39.01 -8.09
C THR A 132 8.03 -38.13 -8.98
N LEU A 133 7.42 -37.07 -8.43
CA LEU A 133 6.57 -36.14 -9.18
C LEU A 133 7.35 -35.44 -10.30
N LYS A 134 6.77 -35.44 -11.49
CA LYS A 134 7.30 -34.76 -12.68
C LYS A 134 6.17 -34.41 -13.65
N GLU A 135 6.44 -33.46 -14.53
CA GLU A 135 5.60 -33.24 -15.71
C GLU A 135 5.64 -34.46 -16.65
N ILE A 136 4.50 -34.79 -17.24
CA ILE A 136 4.38 -35.79 -18.30
C ILE A 136 3.53 -35.26 -19.46
N THR A 137 3.60 -35.94 -20.59
CA THR A 137 2.76 -35.64 -21.76
C THR A 137 1.59 -36.61 -21.82
N GLY A 138 0.38 -36.10 -21.58
CA GLY A 138 -0.86 -36.86 -21.73
C GLY A 138 -1.44 -37.41 -20.41
N GLU A 139 -2.75 -37.65 -20.46
CA GLU A 139 -3.57 -38.02 -19.31
C GLU A 139 -3.37 -39.47 -18.84
N SER A 140 -2.96 -40.37 -19.76
CA SER A 140 -2.98 -41.81 -19.50
C SER A 140 -2.12 -42.24 -18.32
N ASP A 141 -1.06 -41.51 -17.99
CA ASP A 141 -0.15 -41.85 -16.88
C ASP A 141 -0.16 -40.79 -15.77
N ALA A 142 -1.15 -39.89 -15.79
CA ALA A 142 -1.22 -38.80 -14.83
C ALA A 142 -1.73 -39.29 -13.46
N VAL A 143 -0.99 -38.95 -12.41
CA VAL A 143 -1.42 -39.04 -11.01
C VAL A 143 -2.13 -37.76 -10.55
N GLY A 144 -2.00 -36.67 -11.32
CA GLY A 144 -2.76 -35.44 -11.15
C GLY A 144 -2.92 -34.67 -12.45
N ILE A 145 -4.01 -33.95 -12.59
CA ILE A 145 -4.31 -33.11 -13.75
C ILE A 145 -4.70 -31.73 -13.25
N LEU A 146 -3.96 -30.72 -13.67
CA LEU A 146 -4.32 -29.32 -13.49
C LEU A 146 -5.10 -28.85 -14.73
N ASN A 147 -6.39 -28.59 -14.53
CA ASN A 147 -7.27 -28.00 -15.52
C ASN A 147 -7.53 -26.53 -15.20
N VAL A 148 -7.68 -25.70 -16.23
CA VAL A 148 -7.98 -24.29 -16.07
C VAL A 148 -9.27 -23.95 -16.80
N THR A 149 -10.24 -23.43 -16.07
CA THR A 149 -11.53 -23.00 -16.66
C THR A 149 -11.60 -21.48 -16.63
N PRO A 150 -11.72 -20.81 -17.79
CA PRO A 150 -11.99 -19.38 -17.83
C PRO A 150 -13.47 -19.12 -17.50
N GLU A 151 -13.72 -18.23 -16.55
CA GLU A 151 -15.04 -17.70 -16.19
C GLU A 151 -15.10 -16.24 -16.67
N VAL A 152 -16.13 -15.89 -17.43
CA VAL A 152 -16.36 -14.50 -17.87
C VAL A 152 -17.18 -13.80 -16.79
N VAL A 153 -16.59 -12.80 -16.13
CA VAL A 153 -17.17 -12.16 -14.93
C VAL A 153 -18.29 -11.19 -15.29
N SER A 154 -18.29 -10.61 -16.48
CA SER A 154 -19.45 -9.88 -17.02
C SER A 154 -19.40 -9.81 -18.56
N ALA A 155 -20.55 -10.01 -19.20
CA ALA A 155 -20.73 -9.71 -20.61
C ALA A 155 -21.19 -8.25 -20.75
N GLN A 156 -20.25 -7.30 -20.74
CA GLN A 156 -20.56 -5.94 -21.18
C GLN A 156 -20.47 -5.83 -22.70
N THR A 157 -21.44 -5.12 -23.26
CA THR A 157 -21.76 -4.97 -24.68
C THR A 157 -20.56 -4.52 -25.52
N ALA A 158 -20.20 -5.36 -26.49
CA ALA A 158 -19.72 -5.02 -27.83
C ALA A 158 -18.69 -3.87 -27.99
N SER A 159 -17.59 -3.86 -27.23
CA SER A 159 -16.23 -3.57 -27.73
C SER A 159 -15.22 -3.54 -26.58
N SER A 160 -14.16 -4.33 -26.73
CA SER A 160 -12.79 -4.10 -26.23
C SER A 160 -12.36 -4.30 -24.76
N ASN A 161 -13.08 -4.93 -23.83
CA ASN A 161 -12.45 -5.45 -22.59
C ASN A 161 -13.25 -6.61 -21.97
N LYS A 162 -12.85 -7.86 -22.21
CA LYS A 162 -13.42 -9.02 -21.51
C LYS A 162 -12.67 -9.24 -20.20
N GLU A 163 -13.39 -9.13 -19.09
CA GLU A 163 -12.85 -9.53 -17.79
C GLU A 163 -12.84 -11.06 -17.70
N LEU A 164 -11.63 -11.64 -17.73
CA LEU A 164 -11.40 -13.07 -17.66
C LEU A 164 -10.91 -13.45 -16.27
N LYS A 165 -11.65 -14.35 -15.62
CA LYS A 165 -11.25 -15.01 -14.38
C LYS A 165 -10.78 -16.41 -14.71
N TYR A 166 -9.61 -16.81 -14.22
CA TYR A 166 -9.10 -18.18 -14.41
C TYR A 166 -9.30 -18.98 -13.12
N ILE A 167 -9.98 -20.11 -13.23
CA ILE A 167 -10.16 -21.07 -12.14
C ILE A 167 -9.25 -22.26 -12.41
N PHE A 168 -8.23 -22.42 -11.58
CA PHE A 168 -7.36 -23.58 -11.59
C PHE A 168 -7.97 -24.70 -10.74
N LYS A 169 -8.04 -25.91 -11.28
CA LYS A 169 -8.55 -27.11 -10.60
C LYS A 169 -7.55 -28.25 -10.76
N ILE A 170 -6.96 -28.69 -9.66
CA ILE A 170 -6.10 -29.89 -9.63
C ILE A 170 -6.99 -31.09 -9.25
N THR A 171 -7.00 -32.13 -10.09
CA THR A 171 -7.71 -33.39 -9.84
C THR A 171 -6.69 -34.52 -9.71
N THR A 172 -6.76 -35.32 -8.66
CA THR A 172 -5.86 -36.47 -8.45
C THR A 172 -6.43 -37.73 -9.11
N HIS A 173 -5.58 -38.55 -9.72
CA HIS A 173 -5.96 -39.79 -10.38
C HIS A 173 -5.01 -40.92 -9.97
N LYS A 174 -5.48 -42.17 -10.07
CA LYS A 174 -4.65 -43.39 -9.90
C LYS A 174 -3.86 -43.50 -8.57
N LEU A 175 -4.30 -42.79 -7.53
CA LEU A 175 -3.75 -42.97 -6.18
C LEU A 175 -4.32 -44.24 -5.55
N ARG A 176 -3.54 -44.91 -4.69
CA ARG A 176 -3.90 -46.18 -4.01
C ARG A 176 -5.25 -46.13 -3.27
N ARG A 177 -5.71 -44.96 -2.86
CA ARG A 177 -7.08 -44.68 -2.43
C ARG A 177 -7.56 -43.38 -3.08
N LYS A 178 -8.77 -43.36 -3.64
CA LYS A 178 -9.38 -42.16 -4.21
C LYS A 178 -9.66 -41.16 -3.10
N LEU A 179 -9.03 -40.00 -3.19
CA LEU A 179 -9.34 -38.83 -2.37
C LEU A 179 -9.39 -37.65 -3.35
N ASP A 180 -10.59 -37.37 -3.83
CA ASP A 180 -10.83 -36.26 -4.76
C ASP A 180 -10.68 -34.96 -3.95
N TYR A 181 -9.57 -34.26 -4.15
CA TYR A 181 -9.29 -33.00 -3.46
C TYR A 181 -9.33 -31.87 -4.48
N GLU A 182 -10.38 -31.05 -4.42
CA GLU A 182 -10.57 -29.91 -5.31
C GLU A 182 -9.96 -28.65 -4.67
N VAL A 183 -8.91 -28.12 -5.29
CA VAL A 183 -8.39 -26.79 -4.97
C VAL A 183 -8.84 -25.85 -6.08
N SER A 184 -9.70 -24.90 -5.75
CA SER A 184 -10.07 -23.79 -6.63
C SER A 184 -9.27 -22.55 -6.26
N MET A 185 -8.48 -22.02 -7.19
CA MET A 185 -7.85 -20.70 -7.03
C MET A 185 -8.46 -19.73 -8.04
N ASN A 186 -8.99 -18.62 -7.54
CA ASN A 186 -9.61 -17.57 -8.33
C ASN A 186 -8.57 -16.49 -8.61
N TYR A 187 -8.18 -16.34 -9.87
CA TYR A 187 -7.39 -15.20 -10.32
C TYR A 187 -8.27 -14.23 -11.11
N GLN A 188 -8.28 -12.95 -10.73
CA GLN A 188 -8.93 -11.86 -11.44
C GLN A 188 -7.84 -11.01 -12.09
N ALA A 189 -7.79 -10.95 -13.42
CA ALA A 189 -6.99 -9.93 -14.09
C ALA A 189 -7.60 -8.57 -13.70
N ALA A 190 -6.80 -7.69 -13.10
CA ALA A 190 -7.28 -6.36 -12.72
C ALA A 190 -7.79 -5.66 -13.98
N SER A 191 -9.11 -5.47 -14.07
CA SER A 191 -9.66 -4.50 -15.00
C SER A 191 -9.01 -3.17 -14.65
N VAL A 192 -8.27 -2.59 -15.61
CA VAL A 192 -7.98 -1.16 -15.58
C VAL A 192 -9.36 -0.52 -15.62
N SER A 193 -9.88 -0.15 -14.46
CA SER A 193 -11.03 0.74 -14.38
C SER A 193 -10.53 2.06 -14.93
N GLU A 194 -10.56 2.21 -16.25
CA GLU A 194 -10.37 3.49 -16.88
C GLU A 194 -11.34 4.45 -16.21
N MET A 195 -10.78 5.45 -15.56
CA MET A 195 -11.57 6.52 -14.99
C MET A 195 -12.31 7.19 -16.14
N THR A 196 -13.59 6.90 -16.26
CA THR A 196 -14.57 7.72 -16.97
C THR A 196 -14.80 9.00 -16.16
N GLY A 197 -13.75 9.79 -15.98
CA GLY A 197 -13.84 11.20 -15.69
C GLY A 197 -13.30 11.88 -16.92
N SER A 198 -14.17 12.29 -17.84
CA SER A 198 -13.75 13.15 -18.94
C SER A 198 -13.09 14.38 -18.31
N ILE A 199 -11.75 14.47 -18.38
CA ILE A 199 -11.07 15.71 -18.05
C ILE A 199 -11.69 16.75 -18.99
N PRO A 200 -12.29 17.81 -18.45
CA PRO A 200 -12.98 18.78 -19.27
C PRO A 200 -11.99 19.36 -20.27
N THR A 201 -12.43 19.46 -21.51
CA THR A 201 -11.66 20.12 -22.56
C THR A 201 -11.51 21.57 -22.14
N ILE A 202 -10.27 22.05 -22.01
CA ILE A 202 -10.02 23.48 -21.86
C ILE A 202 -10.70 24.15 -23.05
N PRO A 203 -11.64 25.09 -22.85
CA PRO A 203 -12.18 25.83 -23.96
C PRO A 203 -11.00 26.48 -24.68
N GLY A 204 -10.82 26.14 -25.97
CA GLY A 204 -9.86 26.86 -26.81
C GLY A 204 -10.17 28.35 -26.72
N ASP A 205 -9.14 29.21 -26.86
CA ASP A 205 -9.30 30.67 -26.82
C ASP A 205 -10.55 31.08 -27.60
N ALA A 206 -11.62 31.41 -26.89
CA ALA A 206 -12.93 31.44 -27.52
C ALA A 206 -13.03 32.70 -28.38
N SER A 207 -13.29 32.49 -29.67
CA SER A 207 -14.22 33.21 -30.57
C SER A 207 -14.24 34.75 -30.62
N ALA A 208 -14.73 35.28 -31.74
CA ALA A 208 -14.88 36.73 -31.99
C ALA A 208 -15.84 37.48 -31.02
N ASP A 209 -16.46 36.79 -30.05
CA ASP A 209 -17.63 37.27 -29.32
C ASP A 209 -17.36 37.88 -27.92
N TRP A 210 -16.12 37.89 -27.44
CA TRP A 210 -15.79 38.53 -26.16
C TRP A 210 -15.88 40.06 -26.25
N LEU A 211 -16.57 40.69 -25.31
CA LEU A 211 -16.75 42.13 -25.23
C LEU A 211 -15.61 42.79 -24.46
N ASP A 212 -14.98 43.78 -25.09
CA ASP A 212 -13.90 44.55 -24.48
C ASP A 212 -14.46 45.33 -23.29
N THR A 213 -13.96 45.06 -22.08
CA THR A 213 -14.49 45.60 -20.83
C THR A 213 -13.42 46.37 -20.07
N LYS A 214 -13.71 47.65 -19.79
CA LYS A 214 -12.86 48.57 -19.04
C LYS A 214 -13.47 48.89 -17.68
N ILE A 215 -12.68 48.78 -16.63
CA ILE A 215 -13.07 49.11 -15.25
C ILE A 215 -12.05 50.13 -14.72
N ASP A 216 -12.48 51.37 -14.48
CA ASP A 216 -11.59 52.45 -14.02
C ASP A 216 -12.26 53.24 -12.88
N LEU A 217 -11.92 52.86 -11.64
CA LEU A 217 -12.37 53.59 -10.44
C LEU A 217 -11.55 54.84 -10.15
N GLU A 218 -10.31 54.96 -10.62
CA GLU A 218 -9.47 56.13 -10.31
C GLU A 218 -9.97 57.42 -10.96
N LYS A 219 -10.49 57.34 -12.19
CA LYS A 219 -10.82 58.53 -12.98
C LYS A 219 -12.28 58.94 -12.96
N ASN A 220 -13.21 57.98 -12.87
CA ASN A 220 -14.62 58.27 -13.15
C ASN A 220 -15.63 57.38 -12.40
N ASN A 221 -15.21 56.45 -11.53
CA ASN A 221 -16.09 55.45 -10.90
C ASN A 221 -16.98 54.70 -11.92
N LYS A 222 -16.45 54.42 -13.12
CA LYS A 222 -17.23 53.85 -14.24
C LYS A 222 -16.68 52.51 -14.69
N CYS A 223 -17.60 51.62 -15.05
CA CYS A 223 -17.35 50.46 -15.89
C CYS A 223 -17.92 50.73 -17.29
N ILE A 224 -17.13 50.47 -18.33
CA ILE A 224 -17.49 50.63 -19.73
C ILE A 224 -17.34 49.26 -20.41
N ILE A 225 -18.42 48.75 -20.99
CA ILE A 225 -18.43 47.53 -21.78
C ILE A 225 -18.60 47.92 -23.25
N GLN A 226 -17.72 47.45 -24.13
CA GLN A 226 -17.71 47.80 -25.55
C GLN A 226 -17.91 46.56 -26.44
N LYS A 227 -18.64 46.74 -27.54
CA LYS A 227 -18.71 45.78 -28.66
C LYS A 227 -18.15 46.46 -29.90
N ASN A 228 -17.10 45.90 -30.50
CA ASN A 228 -16.42 46.49 -31.68
C ASN A 228 -15.96 47.96 -31.46
N GLY A 229 -15.58 48.30 -30.23
CA GLY A 229 -15.19 49.65 -29.83
C GLY A 229 -16.34 50.66 -29.68
N VAL A 230 -17.60 50.20 -29.63
CA VAL A 230 -18.78 51.02 -29.33
C VAL A 230 -19.26 50.74 -27.92
N ASP A 231 -19.33 51.78 -27.08
CA ASP A 231 -19.85 51.72 -25.72
C ASP A 231 -21.28 51.17 -25.72
N GLN A 232 -21.54 50.20 -24.85
CA GLN A 232 -22.88 49.66 -24.62
C GLN A 232 -23.60 50.37 -23.46
N THR A 233 -23.34 51.67 -23.29
CA THR A 233 -23.85 52.50 -22.19
C THR A 233 -25.37 52.38 -22.06
N GLY A 234 -25.87 52.15 -20.83
CA GLY A 234 -27.30 52.03 -20.53
C GLY A 234 -27.94 50.66 -20.79
N LYS A 235 -27.18 49.66 -21.26
CA LYS A 235 -27.67 48.28 -21.46
C LYS A 235 -27.36 47.32 -20.31
N PHE A 236 -26.46 47.71 -19.40
CA PHE A 236 -25.97 46.85 -18.31
C PHE A 236 -25.92 47.62 -17.00
N ASP A 237 -26.24 46.93 -15.91
CA ASP A 237 -26.25 47.49 -14.57
C ASP A 237 -24.81 47.58 -14.05
N CYS A 238 -24.19 48.74 -14.28
CA CYS A 238 -22.96 49.16 -13.63
C CYS A 238 -23.32 50.18 -12.55
N ASN A 239 -23.38 49.75 -11.29
CA ASN A 239 -23.78 50.60 -10.17
C ASN A 239 -22.66 50.72 -9.14
N TYR A 240 -22.27 51.95 -8.80
CA TYR A 240 -21.29 52.23 -7.76
C TYR A 240 -21.97 52.87 -6.56
N VAL A 241 -22.11 52.12 -5.47
CA VAL A 241 -22.79 52.55 -4.23
C VAL A 241 -22.02 52.00 -3.04
N ASN A 242 -21.84 52.80 -1.98
CA ASN A 242 -21.21 52.39 -0.72
C ASN A 242 -19.85 51.69 -0.92
N ASN A 243 -18.96 52.28 -1.72
CA ASN A 243 -17.64 51.72 -2.05
C ASN A 243 -17.67 50.35 -2.75
N ALA A 244 -18.80 49.99 -3.38
CA ALA A 244 -18.94 48.76 -4.15
C ALA A 244 -19.38 49.05 -5.58
N LEU A 245 -18.58 48.63 -6.56
CA LEU A 245 -19.00 48.57 -7.96
C LEU A 245 -19.62 47.20 -8.23
N THR A 246 -20.88 47.18 -8.63
CA THR A 246 -21.56 45.96 -9.09
C THR A 246 -21.76 46.02 -10.59
N VAL A 247 -21.31 44.98 -11.29
CA VAL A 247 -21.47 44.77 -12.72
C VAL A 247 -22.13 43.42 -12.93
N SER A 248 -23.36 43.41 -13.47
CA SER A 248 -24.12 42.18 -13.72
C SER A 248 -24.48 42.04 -15.20
N ALA A 249 -23.91 41.03 -15.86
CA ALA A 249 -24.07 40.72 -17.27
C ALA A 249 -24.08 39.19 -17.55
N PRO A 250 -24.97 38.41 -16.89
CA PRO A 250 -24.88 36.94 -16.84
C PRO A 250 -24.99 36.22 -18.19
N GLY A 251 -25.44 36.90 -19.25
CA GLY A 251 -25.53 36.33 -20.60
C GLY A 251 -24.34 36.63 -21.52
N LEU A 252 -23.33 37.36 -21.04
CA LEU A 252 -22.25 37.90 -21.87
C LEU A 252 -20.87 37.40 -21.47
N SER A 253 -19.99 37.32 -22.46
CA SER A 253 -18.57 37.00 -22.28
C SER A 253 -17.77 38.31 -22.23
N LEU A 254 -17.11 38.58 -21.11
CA LEU A 254 -16.41 39.83 -20.83
C LEU A 254 -14.89 39.63 -20.85
N ASP A 255 -14.19 40.45 -21.62
CA ASP A 255 -12.73 40.53 -21.64
C ASP A 255 -12.29 41.77 -20.87
N VAL A 256 -11.89 41.56 -19.62
CA VAL A 256 -11.45 42.63 -18.73
C VAL A 256 -9.97 42.89 -18.97
N GLY A 257 -9.68 44.01 -19.63
CA GLY A 257 -8.32 44.49 -19.83
C GLY A 257 -7.75 44.37 -21.26
N ARG A 258 -8.56 44.03 -22.28
CA ARG A 258 -8.11 43.97 -23.69
C ARG A 258 -8.40 45.24 -24.48
N ASP A 259 -7.41 45.71 -25.24
CA ASP A 259 -7.64 46.52 -26.45
C ASP A 259 -7.42 45.64 -27.70
N LYS A 260 -8.48 45.32 -28.45
CA LYS A 260 -8.33 44.59 -29.73
C LYS A 260 -7.69 45.44 -30.82
N LYS A 261 -7.69 46.78 -30.72
CA LYS A 261 -7.18 47.68 -31.76
C LYS A 261 -5.71 48.05 -31.58
N ASN A 262 -5.18 47.98 -30.36
CA ASN A 262 -3.78 48.29 -30.10
C ASN A 262 -3.23 47.50 -28.89
N PRO A 263 -2.71 46.27 -29.09
CA PRO A 263 -2.16 45.45 -27.99
C PRO A 263 -0.96 46.08 -27.26
N ASN A 264 -0.40 47.18 -27.79
CA ASN A 264 0.67 47.95 -27.17
C ASN A 264 0.18 49.18 -26.39
N ASP A 265 -1.12 49.47 -26.39
CA ASP A 265 -1.66 50.62 -25.66
C ASP A 265 -1.83 50.31 -24.16
N LYS A 266 -1.01 50.97 -23.34
CA LYS A 266 -1.07 50.94 -21.87
C LYS A 266 -2.30 51.66 -21.29
N SER A 267 -3.20 52.19 -22.13
CA SER A 267 -4.41 52.93 -21.73
C SER A 267 -5.61 52.03 -21.38
N VAL A 268 -5.53 50.72 -21.64
CA VAL A 268 -6.53 49.75 -21.19
C VAL A 268 -6.18 49.29 -19.80
N LYS A 269 -7.07 49.66 -18.88
CA LYS A 269 -6.86 49.58 -17.45
C LYS A 269 -8.04 48.83 -16.85
N PHE A 270 -7.75 47.67 -16.26
CA PHE A 270 -8.39 47.37 -14.99
C PHE A 270 -7.67 48.27 -13.99
N ASN A 271 -8.35 49.26 -13.43
CA ASN A 271 -7.78 50.26 -12.53
C ASN A 271 -8.63 50.25 -11.26
N TRP A 272 -8.02 49.89 -10.14
CA TRP A 272 -8.74 49.74 -8.87
C TRP A 272 -8.13 50.62 -7.77
N ILE A 273 -8.94 50.95 -6.78
CA ILE A 273 -8.53 51.76 -5.62
C ILE A 273 -8.75 50.96 -4.33
N GLN A 274 -7.98 51.26 -3.29
CA GLN A 274 -8.08 50.63 -1.96
C GLN A 274 -9.50 50.67 -1.37
N GLU A 275 -9.78 49.74 -0.44
CA GLU A 275 -11.02 49.68 0.38
C GLU A 275 -12.33 49.52 -0.39
N ASN A 276 -12.28 49.31 -1.70
CA ASN A 276 -13.47 49.16 -2.55
C ASN A 276 -13.73 47.70 -2.91
N THR A 277 -15.01 47.38 -3.11
CA THR A 277 -15.49 46.04 -3.50
C THR A 277 -15.88 45.99 -4.97
N LEU A 278 -15.41 44.97 -5.70
CA LEU A 278 -15.92 44.62 -7.03
C LEU A 278 -16.85 43.42 -6.91
N ASN A 279 -18.09 43.57 -7.36
CA ASN A 279 -19.01 42.45 -7.58
C ASN A 279 -19.23 42.30 -9.10
N LEU A 280 -18.60 41.33 -9.73
CA LEU A 280 -18.68 41.11 -11.18
C LEU A 280 -19.37 39.78 -11.48
N THR A 281 -20.47 39.79 -12.22
CA THR A 281 -21.16 38.57 -12.67
C THR A 281 -21.32 38.57 -14.20
N ALA A 282 -20.90 37.50 -14.89
CA ALA A 282 -21.09 37.34 -16.33
C ALA A 282 -21.21 35.88 -16.76
N LYS A 283 -21.40 35.61 -18.06
CA LYS A 283 -21.38 34.24 -18.60
C LYS A 283 -19.96 33.69 -18.57
N ASP A 284 -19.06 34.39 -19.23
CA ASP A 284 -17.62 34.12 -19.27
C ASP A 284 -16.85 35.39 -18.88
N ILE A 285 -15.74 35.26 -18.16
CA ILE A 285 -14.90 36.38 -17.74
C ILE A 285 -13.45 36.02 -17.98
N CYS A 286 -12.69 36.91 -18.62
CA CYS A 286 -11.26 36.74 -18.84
C CYS A 286 -10.56 38.02 -18.46
N PHE A 287 -9.62 37.90 -17.54
CA PHE A 287 -8.69 38.95 -17.20
C PHE A 287 -7.45 38.81 -18.07
N THR A 288 -7.37 39.67 -19.08
CA THR A 288 -6.20 39.77 -19.99
C THR A 288 -5.12 40.68 -19.43
N ALA A 289 -5.52 41.72 -18.68
CA ALA A 289 -4.60 42.59 -17.95
C ALA A 289 -4.20 41.98 -16.57
N PRO A 290 -3.03 42.34 -16.00
CA PRO A 290 -2.67 41.98 -14.64
C PRO A 290 -3.72 42.42 -13.62
N PHE A 291 -4.04 41.54 -12.67
CA PHE A 291 -5.00 41.84 -11.61
C PHE A 291 -4.43 42.91 -10.67
N GLN A 292 -5.26 43.90 -10.30
CA GLN A 292 -4.79 45.18 -9.72
C GLN A 292 -4.32 45.14 -8.26
N THR A 293 -4.29 43.98 -7.63
CA THR A 293 -3.82 43.82 -6.24
C THR A 293 -2.30 43.98 -6.10
N VAL A 294 -1.54 44.06 -7.19
CA VAL A 294 -0.07 44.18 -7.15
C VAL A 294 0.42 45.61 -6.99
N ASP A 295 -0.36 46.61 -7.41
CA ASP A 295 0.03 48.00 -7.28
C ASP A 295 0.01 48.42 -5.81
N LYS A 296 1.06 49.14 -5.37
CA LYS A 296 1.37 49.46 -3.95
C LYS A 296 0.24 50.20 -3.18
N ASN A 297 -0.85 50.54 -3.85
CA ASN A 297 -1.95 51.37 -3.33
C ASN A 297 -3.32 50.65 -3.35
N VAL A 298 -3.40 49.34 -3.61
CA VAL A 298 -4.69 48.59 -3.63
C VAL A 298 -4.77 47.58 -2.48
N TRP A 299 -4.83 48.09 -1.26
CA TRP A 299 -5.06 47.31 -0.04
C TRP A 299 -6.55 47.35 0.36
N LYS A 300 -7.00 46.40 1.19
CA LYS A 300 -8.40 46.21 1.61
C LYS A 300 -9.44 46.05 0.50
N ALA A 301 -9.00 45.89 -0.74
CA ALA A 301 -9.92 45.67 -1.85
C ALA A 301 -10.48 44.25 -1.78
N ILE A 302 -11.78 44.12 -2.04
CA ILE A 302 -12.50 42.84 -2.08
C ILE A 302 -12.99 42.59 -3.50
N PHE A 303 -12.70 41.42 -4.05
CA PHE A 303 -13.14 41.04 -5.38
C PHE A 303 -14.01 39.79 -5.30
N ASN A 304 -15.29 39.95 -5.66
CA ASN A 304 -16.28 38.88 -5.78
C ASN A 304 -16.60 38.72 -7.27
N VAL A 305 -16.05 37.69 -7.91
CA VAL A 305 -16.18 37.46 -9.35
C VAL A 305 -16.90 36.14 -9.61
N LYS A 306 -17.98 36.20 -10.39
CA LYS A 306 -18.82 35.05 -10.72
C LYS A 306 -19.00 34.93 -12.23
N ALA A 307 -18.44 33.89 -12.83
CA ALA A 307 -18.78 33.47 -14.17
C ALA A 307 -19.78 32.31 -14.12
N THR A 308 -20.77 32.24 -15.00
CA THR A 308 -21.65 31.06 -15.03
C THR A 308 -21.00 29.87 -15.75
N ASN A 309 -20.02 30.13 -16.62
CA ASN A 309 -19.30 29.10 -17.39
C ASN A 309 -17.79 29.20 -17.16
N GLU A 310 -17.07 30.14 -17.79
CA GLU A 310 -15.61 30.23 -17.68
C GLU A 310 -15.12 31.48 -16.94
N LEU A 311 -14.19 31.32 -16.00
CA LEU A 311 -13.34 32.40 -15.46
C LEU A 311 -11.87 32.13 -15.80
N ARG A 312 -11.20 33.07 -16.48
CA ARG A 312 -9.82 32.90 -16.95
C ARG A 312 -8.91 34.06 -16.55
N PHE A 313 -7.69 33.76 -16.14
CA PHE A 313 -6.60 34.71 -15.89
C PHE A 313 -5.45 34.41 -16.86
N LYS A 314 -5.20 35.32 -17.81
CA LYS A 314 -4.14 35.19 -18.84
C LYS A 314 -2.74 35.54 -18.33
N LYS A 315 -2.67 36.16 -17.15
CA LYS A 315 -1.43 36.55 -16.46
C LYS A 315 -1.47 35.95 -15.06
N ASP A 316 -0.34 36.03 -14.37
CA ASP A 316 -0.26 35.64 -12.96
C ASP A 316 -1.33 36.39 -12.15
N TYR A 317 -2.07 35.66 -11.34
CA TYR A 317 -2.97 36.24 -10.37
C TYR A 317 -2.22 36.39 -9.06
N VAL A 318 -2.06 37.63 -8.60
CA VAL A 318 -1.28 37.95 -7.39
C VAL A 318 -2.16 38.72 -6.43
N GLN A 319 -2.67 38.07 -5.40
CA GLN A 319 -3.45 38.73 -4.35
C GLN A 319 -2.55 39.31 -3.26
N ASN A 320 -2.73 40.59 -2.96
CA ASN A 320 -1.98 41.32 -1.93
C ASN A 320 -2.84 42.45 -1.33
N ASN A 321 -4.09 42.12 -0.99
CA ASN A 321 -5.02 43.07 -0.42
C ASN A 321 -4.84 43.28 1.09
N MET A 322 -4.10 42.39 1.80
CA MET A 322 -3.77 42.52 3.23
C MET A 322 -5.00 42.59 4.15
N GLU A 323 -4.76 42.77 5.46
CA GLU A 323 -5.79 42.96 6.51
C GLU A 323 -6.92 41.91 6.51
N ASN A 324 -6.57 40.66 6.26
CA ASN A 324 -7.48 39.51 6.25
C ASN A 324 -8.64 39.67 5.25
N CYS A 325 -8.42 40.40 4.16
CA CYS A 325 -9.41 40.53 3.10
C CYS A 325 -9.53 39.23 2.30
N THR A 326 -10.78 38.89 1.96
CA THR A 326 -11.13 37.66 1.25
C THR A 326 -11.67 37.97 -0.14
N ASN A 327 -11.02 37.44 -1.18
CA ASN A 327 -11.58 37.43 -2.53
C ASN A 327 -12.33 36.11 -2.76
N THR A 328 -13.41 36.17 -3.52
CA THR A 328 -14.24 35.00 -3.84
C THR A 328 -14.45 34.89 -5.34
N PHE A 329 -14.05 33.75 -5.91
CA PHE A 329 -14.23 33.45 -7.33
C PHE A 329 -15.12 32.22 -7.52
N GLU A 330 -16.16 32.35 -8.35
CA GLU A 330 -17.10 31.28 -8.68
C GLU A 330 -17.21 31.08 -10.19
N ALA A 331 -17.04 29.86 -10.70
CA ALA A 331 -17.20 29.53 -12.13
C ALA A 331 -17.49 28.04 -12.34
N GLU A 332 -18.02 27.60 -13.49
CA GLU A 332 -17.99 26.16 -13.80
C GLU A 332 -16.54 25.71 -14.08
N ASN A 333 -15.84 26.47 -14.90
CA ASN A 333 -14.47 26.22 -15.32
C ASN A 333 -13.59 27.42 -14.95
N MET A 334 -12.49 27.19 -14.24
CA MET A 334 -11.57 28.25 -13.81
C MET A 334 -10.13 27.96 -14.25
N ILE A 335 -9.51 28.92 -14.94
CA ILE A 335 -8.20 28.74 -15.56
C ILE A 335 -7.25 29.87 -15.15
N PHE A 336 -6.13 29.52 -14.55
CA PHE A 336 -4.98 30.38 -14.35
C PHE A 336 -3.88 29.93 -15.32
N GLU A 337 -3.57 30.75 -16.33
CA GLU A 337 -2.53 30.41 -17.33
C GLU A 337 -1.10 30.62 -16.80
N GLY A 338 -0.97 31.39 -15.71
CA GLY A 338 0.28 31.63 -14.99
C GLY A 338 0.20 31.19 -13.52
N ASP A 339 0.98 31.85 -12.68
CA ASP A 339 1.05 31.56 -11.24
C ASP A 339 -0.17 32.08 -10.48
N LEU A 340 -0.54 31.36 -9.41
CA LEU A 340 -1.48 31.79 -8.38
C LEU A 340 -0.69 32.17 -7.12
N VAL A 341 -0.57 33.47 -6.85
CA VAL A 341 0.19 34.00 -5.71
C VAL A 341 -0.73 34.67 -4.70
N ILE A 342 -0.65 34.27 -3.44
CA ILE A 342 -1.38 34.89 -2.32
C ILE A 342 -0.34 35.39 -1.33
N LYS A 343 -0.29 36.70 -1.15
CA LYS A 343 0.64 37.37 -0.22
C LYS A 343 0.03 37.50 1.17
N ASP A 344 0.74 38.22 2.02
CA ASP A 344 0.49 38.29 3.46
C ASP A 344 -0.93 38.78 3.81
N ASN A 345 -1.50 38.21 4.87
CA ASN A 345 -2.81 38.54 5.41
C ASN A 345 -3.92 38.62 4.35
N SER A 346 -3.90 37.69 3.40
CA SER A 346 -4.83 37.65 2.28
C SER A 346 -5.48 36.27 2.17
N HIS A 347 -6.77 36.23 1.84
CA HIS A 347 -7.53 34.98 1.74
C HIS A 347 -8.22 34.86 0.38
N LEU A 348 -8.17 33.69 -0.22
CA LEU A 348 -8.85 33.40 -1.48
C LEU A 348 -9.77 32.20 -1.33
N ILE A 349 -11.00 32.36 -1.82
CA ILE A 349 -11.99 31.28 -1.95
C ILE A 349 -12.28 31.07 -3.44
N ILE A 350 -12.07 29.85 -3.92
CA ILE A 350 -12.41 29.42 -5.29
C ILE A 350 -13.50 28.36 -5.20
N LYS A 351 -14.58 28.52 -5.94
CA LYS A 351 -15.64 27.52 -6.10
C LYS A 351 -15.85 27.23 -7.57
N CYS A 352 -15.63 25.99 -7.98
CA CYS A 352 -15.84 25.61 -9.36
C CYS A 352 -16.19 24.15 -9.56
N LYS A 353 -16.45 23.75 -10.80
CA LYS A 353 -16.43 22.34 -11.16
C LYS A 353 -15.00 21.92 -11.48
N ASN A 354 -14.29 22.70 -12.30
CA ASN A 354 -12.95 22.35 -12.75
C ASN A 354 -11.99 23.53 -12.61
N LEU A 355 -10.84 23.28 -11.99
CA LEU A 355 -9.77 24.25 -11.80
C LEU A 355 -8.49 23.80 -12.50
N TRP A 356 -7.93 24.69 -13.32
CA TRP A 356 -6.61 24.53 -13.93
C TRP A 356 -5.70 25.68 -13.53
N ILE A 357 -4.55 25.36 -12.99
CA ILE A 357 -3.48 26.31 -12.68
C ILE A 357 -2.24 25.82 -13.40
N ASN A 358 -1.86 26.49 -14.48
CA ASN A 358 -0.73 26.07 -15.31
C ASN A 358 0.64 26.38 -14.67
N GLY A 359 0.70 27.44 -13.87
CA GLY A 359 1.87 27.83 -13.09
C GLY A 359 1.91 27.24 -11.68
N ASP A 360 2.72 27.86 -10.82
CA ASP A 360 2.87 27.49 -9.42
C ASP A 360 1.77 28.13 -8.54
N ILE A 361 1.49 27.50 -7.40
CA ILE A 361 0.72 28.11 -6.30
C ILE A 361 1.70 28.54 -5.22
N LYS A 362 1.73 29.83 -4.91
CA LYS A 362 2.65 30.43 -3.94
C LYS A 362 1.88 31.19 -2.88
N ILE A 363 1.99 30.78 -1.63
CA ILE A 363 1.33 31.42 -0.50
C ILE A 363 2.39 31.86 0.51
N ASN A 364 2.50 33.19 0.70
CA ASN A 364 3.50 33.82 1.56
C ASN A 364 4.96 33.48 1.20
N ASP A 365 5.26 33.28 -0.09
CA ASP A 365 6.63 33.08 -0.60
C ASP A 365 7.25 34.42 -1.05
N PRO A 366 8.45 34.80 -0.58
CA PRO A 366 9.36 34.08 0.32
C PRO A 366 9.07 34.26 1.83
N SER A 367 8.21 35.19 2.21
CA SER A 367 7.82 35.42 3.61
C SER A 367 6.43 36.03 3.77
N GLY A 368 5.80 35.79 4.91
CA GLY A 368 4.55 36.41 5.36
C GLY A 368 4.19 36.00 6.79
N THR A 369 2.95 36.25 7.20
CA THR A 369 2.43 35.91 8.52
C THR A 369 1.37 34.83 8.42
N GLN A 370 0.18 35.15 7.89
CA GLN A 370 -0.94 34.23 7.79
C GLN A 370 -1.78 34.52 6.55
N SER A 371 -1.96 33.53 5.66
CA SER A 371 -2.82 33.62 4.49
C SER A 371 -3.55 32.30 4.25
N SER A 372 -4.62 32.30 3.47
CA SER A 372 -5.30 31.04 3.16
C SER A 372 -5.83 30.92 1.74
N LEU A 373 -5.83 29.68 1.26
CA LEU A 373 -6.45 29.28 -0.01
C LEU A 373 -7.48 28.18 0.25
N THR A 374 -8.74 28.49 -0.01
CA THR A 374 -9.84 27.52 0.04
C THR A 374 -10.34 27.23 -1.37
N ILE A 375 -10.43 25.95 -1.73
CA ILE A 375 -10.91 25.52 -3.05
C ILE A 375 -11.98 24.46 -2.88
N GLU A 376 -13.15 24.71 -3.46
CA GLU A 376 -14.23 23.73 -3.60
C GLU A 376 -14.34 23.40 -5.10
N ALA A 377 -14.06 22.14 -5.48
CA ALA A 377 -14.01 21.73 -6.89
C ALA A 377 -14.50 20.29 -7.11
N GLU A 378 -14.83 19.93 -8.35
CA GLU A 378 -14.91 18.52 -8.77
C GLU A 378 -13.53 18.00 -9.18
N ASN A 379 -12.74 18.82 -9.89
CA ASN A 379 -11.39 18.45 -10.35
C ASN A 379 -10.41 19.63 -10.21
N ILE A 380 -9.18 19.34 -9.79
CA ILE A 380 -8.10 20.33 -9.67
C ILE A 380 -6.86 19.81 -10.40
N ILE A 381 -6.27 20.63 -11.26
CA ILE A 381 -5.00 20.36 -11.94
C ILE A 381 -4.04 21.54 -11.69
N VAL A 382 -2.86 21.23 -11.17
CA VAL A 382 -1.77 22.20 -10.93
C VAL A 382 -0.52 21.77 -11.69
N GLY A 383 0.03 22.70 -12.47
CA GLY A 383 1.14 22.49 -13.40
C GLY A 383 0.68 22.30 -14.84
N ASN A 384 1.67 22.30 -15.73
CA ASN A 384 1.42 22.20 -17.16
C ASN A 384 0.94 20.79 -17.52
N TYR A 385 -0.32 20.69 -17.89
CA TYR A 385 -0.98 19.45 -18.22
C TYR A 385 -0.48 18.84 -19.55
N ASN A 386 0.07 19.64 -20.47
CA ASN A 386 0.51 19.15 -21.78
C ASN A 386 1.78 18.32 -21.70
N ASN A 387 2.67 18.64 -20.77
CA ASN A 387 3.98 17.99 -20.63
C ASN A 387 4.24 17.44 -19.23
N ASN A 388 3.25 17.51 -18.32
CA ASN A 388 3.36 17.07 -16.93
C ASN A 388 4.59 17.66 -16.19
N THR A 389 4.82 18.97 -16.34
CA THR A 389 5.91 19.70 -15.66
C THR A 389 5.41 20.97 -14.94
N GLY A 390 6.21 21.49 -14.01
CA GLY A 390 5.86 22.68 -13.23
C GLY A 390 4.72 22.44 -12.23
N GLY A 391 4.12 23.50 -11.68
CA GLY A 391 2.97 23.37 -10.78
C GLY A 391 3.35 23.08 -9.34
N ASN A 392 4.41 23.72 -8.84
CA ASN A 392 4.79 23.60 -7.45
C ASN A 392 3.72 24.26 -6.56
N ILE A 393 3.47 23.66 -5.41
CA ILE A 393 2.74 24.29 -4.32
C ILE A 393 3.75 24.68 -3.26
N ILE A 394 3.87 25.97 -2.98
CA ILE A 394 4.77 26.52 -1.98
C ILE A 394 3.92 27.28 -0.96
N LEU A 395 3.85 26.73 0.24
CA LEU A 395 3.17 27.33 1.38
C LEU A 395 4.22 27.68 2.43
N ARG A 396 4.24 28.93 2.90
CA ARG A 396 5.12 29.34 3.99
C ARG A 396 4.37 29.89 5.18
N ASP A 397 5.06 29.93 6.32
CA ASP A 397 4.61 30.55 7.56
C ASP A 397 3.31 29.92 8.09
N LYS A 398 2.42 30.70 8.72
CA LYS A 398 1.19 30.20 9.38
C LYS A 398 0.02 30.02 8.39
N SER A 399 0.34 29.83 7.12
CA SER A 399 -0.64 29.81 6.04
C SER A 399 -1.36 28.47 5.97
N ILE A 400 -2.57 28.47 5.41
CA ILE A 400 -3.45 27.30 5.40
C ILE A 400 -4.01 27.05 3.99
N ILE A 401 -3.97 25.79 3.56
CA ILE A 401 -4.66 25.29 2.38
C ILE A 401 -5.81 24.36 2.81
N ASN A 402 -7.01 24.60 2.27
CA ASN A 402 -8.18 23.74 2.45
C ASN A 402 -8.84 23.45 1.11
N TRP A 403 -8.60 22.26 0.55
CA TRP A 403 -9.20 21.84 -0.71
C TRP A 403 -10.23 20.73 -0.47
N ASP A 404 -11.48 20.98 -0.85
CA ASP A 404 -12.56 20.00 -0.89
C ASP A 404 -12.89 19.68 -2.34
N CYS A 405 -12.35 18.55 -2.81
CA CYS A 405 -12.52 18.05 -4.16
C CYS A 405 -13.38 16.79 -4.13
N THR A 406 -14.39 16.67 -5.01
CA THR A 406 -15.19 15.42 -5.07
C THR A 406 -14.60 14.38 -6.02
N GLY A 407 -13.81 14.81 -7.00
CA GLY A 407 -13.16 13.98 -8.00
C GLY A 407 -11.65 13.86 -7.74
N SER A 408 -10.83 14.41 -8.64
CA SER A 408 -9.38 14.22 -8.62
C SER A 408 -8.58 15.50 -8.40
N ILE A 409 -7.50 15.41 -7.63
CA ILE A 409 -6.45 16.43 -7.52
C ILE A 409 -5.19 15.89 -8.20
N LEU A 410 -4.69 16.64 -9.18
CA LEU A 410 -3.47 16.32 -9.92
C LEU A 410 -2.47 17.46 -9.74
N ILE A 411 -1.32 17.19 -9.13
CA ILE A 411 -0.24 18.16 -8.93
C ILE A 411 0.98 17.65 -9.65
N ARG A 412 1.48 18.39 -10.65
CA ARG A 412 2.64 17.97 -11.45
C ARG A 412 3.97 18.40 -10.83
N GLY A 413 3.96 19.35 -9.90
CA GLY A 413 5.15 19.87 -9.24
C GLY A 413 5.35 19.33 -7.83
N ASN A 414 6.31 19.91 -7.12
CA ASN A 414 6.57 19.59 -5.72
C ASN A 414 5.54 20.26 -4.81
N VAL A 415 5.25 19.64 -3.67
CA VAL A 415 4.42 20.25 -2.61
C VAL A 415 5.32 20.55 -1.42
N ASN A 416 5.57 21.82 -1.15
CA ASN A 416 6.42 22.30 -0.08
C ASN A 416 5.58 23.08 0.94
N LEU A 417 5.34 22.47 2.09
CA LEU A 417 4.60 23.03 3.21
C LEU A 417 5.60 23.44 4.31
N LEU A 418 6.02 24.69 4.27
CA LEU A 418 7.21 25.22 4.95
C LEU A 418 6.83 26.20 6.06
N THR A 419 6.31 25.68 7.18
CA THR A 419 6.02 26.51 8.35
C THR A 419 7.33 26.92 9.04
N ASN A 420 7.59 28.22 9.24
CA ASN A 420 8.80 28.69 9.92
C ASN A 420 8.73 28.65 11.46
N VAL A 421 7.56 28.33 12.03
CA VAL A 421 7.32 28.41 13.47
C VAL A 421 7.51 27.04 14.13
N ALA A 422 8.65 26.87 14.80
CA ALA A 422 9.01 25.62 15.50
C ALA A 422 8.21 25.41 16.81
N GLN A 423 7.66 26.46 17.42
CA GLN A 423 6.85 26.37 18.64
C GLN A 423 5.83 27.53 18.71
N ASP A 424 4.57 27.28 18.39
CA ASP A 424 3.47 28.25 18.64
C ASP A 424 2.46 27.72 19.65
N GLY A 425 2.93 27.43 20.87
CA GLY A 425 2.06 27.01 21.96
C GLY A 425 1.24 25.74 21.69
N GLY A 426 1.68 24.88 20.76
CA GLY A 426 0.97 23.66 20.37
C GLY A 426 -0.19 23.86 19.38
N LYS A 427 -0.27 25.01 18.69
CA LYS A 427 -1.19 25.15 17.56
C LYS A 427 -0.62 24.51 16.29
N ASP A 428 -1.34 23.51 15.79
CA ASP A 428 -1.03 22.87 14.50
C ASP A 428 -1.61 23.70 13.34
N TYR A 429 -0.80 23.94 12.31
CA TYR A 429 -1.25 24.58 11.08
C TYR A 429 -1.73 23.50 10.11
N GLY A 430 -3.02 23.18 10.20
CA GLY A 430 -3.65 22.10 9.46
C GLY A 430 -3.95 22.46 8.01
N ASN A 431 -3.26 21.79 7.08
CA ASN A 431 -3.53 21.82 5.65
C ASN A 431 -4.32 20.57 5.26
N THR A 432 -5.41 20.74 4.53
CA THR A 432 -6.30 19.63 4.17
C THR A 432 -6.47 19.54 2.66
N PHE A 433 -6.25 18.35 2.12
CA PHE A 433 -6.53 17.98 0.74
C PHE A 433 -7.50 16.81 0.76
N LYS A 434 -8.74 17.06 0.35
CA LYS A 434 -9.79 16.05 0.27
C LYS A 434 -10.16 15.80 -1.18
N ALA A 435 -10.14 14.54 -1.61
CA ALA A 435 -10.47 14.12 -2.97
C ALA A 435 -10.86 12.66 -3.02
N LYS A 436 -11.45 12.17 -4.12
CA LYS A 436 -11.46 10.73 -4.37
C LYS A 436 -10.05 10.24 -4.68
N ASN A 437 -9.33 10.97 -5.52
CA ASN A 437 -7.99 10.64 -5.99
C ASN A 437 -7.04 11.83 -5.82
N ILE A 438 -5.82 11.58 -5.33
CA ILE A 438 -4.74 12.56 -5.29
C ILE A 438 -3.50 11.96 -5.94
N SER A 439 -2.98 12.61 -6.99
CA SER A 439 -1.69 12.24 -7.58
C SER A 439 -0.73 13.44 -7.57
N ILE A 440 0.51 13.19 -7.12
CA ILE A 440 1.60 14.16 -7.03
C ILE A 440 2.80 13.63 -7.83
N GLY A 441 3.15 14.36 -8.88
CA GLY A 441 4.16 14.01 -9.87
C GLY A 441 3.64 13.06 -10.95
N SER A 442 4.57 12.34 -11.58
CA SER A 442 4.33 11.28 -12.54
C SER A 442 5.51 10.31 -12.56
N GLU A 443 5.37 9.15 -13.20
CA GLU A 443 6.48 8.19 -13.34
C GLU A 443 7.69 8.80 -14.07
N GLU A 444 7.44 9.66 -15.07
CA GLU A 444 8.47 10.34 -15.86
C GLU A 444 9.07 11.55 -15.11
N ASN A 445 8.24 12.30 -14.38
CA ASN A 445 8.63 13.47 -13.60
C ASN A 445 8.24 13.28 -12.13
N LYS A 446 9.15 12.68 -11.35
CA LYS A 446 8.92 12.41 -9.92
C LYS A 446 8.92 13.71 -9.14
N SER A 447 7.86 13.91 -8.33
CA SER A 447 7.72 15.08 -7.47
C SER A 447 7.77 14.68 -6.00
N THR A 448 8.24 15.59 -5.15
CA THR A 448 8.39 15.37 -3.71
C THR A 448 7.39 16.17 -2.90
N VAL A 449 7.06 15.64 -1.72
CA VAL A 449 6.34 16.39 -0.68
C VAL A 449 7.31 16.71 0.44
N THR A 450 7.46 17.98 0.78
CA THR A 450 8.32 18.44 1.89
C THR A 450 7.46 19.11 2.95
N LEU A 451 7.61 18.69 4.20
CA LEU A 451 6.95 19.31 5.36
C LEU A 451 8.01 19.82 6.33
N GLN A 452 7.83 21.03 6.86
CA GLN A 452 8.76 21.61 7.81
C GLN A 452 8.10 22.00 9.13
N ASN A 453 8.78 21.75 10.26
CA ASN A 453 8.35 22.13 11.61
C ASN A 453 6.93 21.60 11.96
N ASN A 454 6.13 22.30 12.77
CA ASN A 454 4.76 21.91 13.20
C ASN A 454 3.71 21.99 12.07
N THR A 455 4.09 21.71 10.83
CA THR A 455 3.14 21.64 9.72
C THR A 455 2.29 20.39 9.89
N LYS A 456 0.97 20.56 9.87
CA LYS A 456 0.03 19.45 9.77
C LYS A 456 -0.50 19.37 8.33
N VAL A 457 -0.50 18.16 7.77
CA VAL A 457 -1.17 17.86 6.50
C VAL A 457 -2.11 16.69 6.68
N THR A 458 -3.30 16.79 6.09
CA THR A 458 -4.28 15.71 6.02
C THR A 458 -4.64 15.46 4.56
N TRP A 459 -4.35 14.25 4.10
CA TRP A 459 -4.74 13.70 2.80
C TRP A 459 -5.95 12.79 3.02
N ASP A 460 -7.15 13.31 2.78
CA ASP A 460 -8.41 12.58 2.92
C ASP A 460 -8.88 12.10 1.55
N CYS A 461 -8.53 10.86 1.18
CA CYS A 461 -8.82 10.34 -0.14
C CYS A 461 -8.92 8.83 -0.22
N GLU A 462 -9.54 8.31 -1.28
CA GLU A 462 -9.56 6.87 -1.53
C GLU A 462 -8.21 6.39 -2.08
N ASN A 463 -7.65 7.13 -3.04
CA ASN A 463 -6.41 6.74 -3.70
C ASN A 463 -5.38 7.87 -3.70
N PHE A 464 -4.17 7.57 -3.25
CA PHE A 464 -3.06 8.50 -3.15
C PHE A 464 -1.83 7.97 -3.90
N TRP A 465 -1.30 8.76 -4.83
CA TRP A 465 -0.04 8.48 -5.53
C TRP A 465 0.95 9.61 -5.31
N LEU A 466 2.13 9.28 -4.80
CA LEU A 466 3.29 10.14 -4.76
C LEU A 466 4.44 9.46 -5.48
N HIS A 467 4.80 9.97 -6.65
CA HIS A 467 5.82 9.33 -7.50
C HIS A 467 7.26 9.55 -7.01
N GLY A 468 7.47 10.52 -6.11
CA GLY A 468 8.74 10.75 -5.41
C GLY A 468 8.64 10.45 -3.91
N ASN A 469 9.40 11.21 -3.13
CA ASN A 469 9.54 10.99 -1.68
C ASN A 469 8.69 11.98 -0.88
N LEU A 470 8.28 11.55 0.31
CA LEU A 470 7.76 12.43 1.35
C LEU A 470 8.87 12.66 2.37
N THR A 471 9.21 13.92 2.63
CA THR A 471 10.27 14.30 3.56
C THR A 471 9.74 15.29 4.59
N ALA A 472 9.70 14.87 5.84
CA ALA A 472 9.57 15.74 6.99
C ALA A 472 10.95 16.29 7.35
N ILE A 473 11.08 17.60 7.53
CA ILE A 473 12.32 18.28 7.96
C ILE A 473 12.06 19.08 9.24
N ASN A 474 13.05 19.13 10.12
CA ASN A 474 12.97 19.73 11.46
C ASN A 474 11.88 19.07 12.34
N SER A 475 11.42 19.72 13.41
CA SER A 475 10.66 19.04 14.46
C SER A 475 9.13 19.09 14.31
N ARG A 476 8.46 17.99 14.68
CA ARG A 476 7.01 17.85 14.90
C ARG A 476 6.05 17.99 13.68
N PRO A 477 6.37 17.55 12.46
CA PRO A 477 5.37 17.51 11.41
C PRO A 477 4.33 16.41 11.68
N ILE A 478 3.07 16.70 11.35
CA ILE A 478 1.94 15.77 11.49
C ILE A 478 1.41 15.44 10.10
N ILE A 479 1.45 14.15 9.74
CA ILE A 479 1.06 13.65 8.43
C ILE A 479 -0.07 12.63 8.63
N GLU A 480 -1.27 12.96 8.14
CA GLU A 480 -2.44 12.10 8.24
C GLU A 480 -2.93 11.70 6.85
N PHE A 481 -3.06 10.39 6.61
CA PHE A 481 -3.75 9.82 5.47
C PHE A 481 -5.04 9.16 5.95
N LYS A 482 -6.19 9.59 5.43
CA LYS A 482 -7.52 9.12 5.86
C LYS A 482 -8.29 8.52 4.69
N ASN A 483 -9.13 7.53 5.00
CA ASN A 483 -10.02 6.86 4.06
C ASN A 483 -9.30 6.13 2.90
N ILE A 484 -8.06 5.71 3.15
CA ILE A 484 -7.20 5.11 2.12
C ILE A 484 -7.70 3.72 1.69
N LYS A 485 -7.95 3.56 0.40
CA LYS A 485 -8.02 2.26 -0.28
C LYS A 485 -6.68 1.92 -0.93
N TYR A 486 -5.98 2.90 -1.48
CA TYR A 486 -4.68 2.69 -2.11
C TYR A 486 -3.74 3.86 -1.84
N LEU A 487 -2.56 3.59 -1.27
CA LEU A 487 -1.49 4.56 -1.09
C LEU A 487 -0.21 4.01 -1.70
N LYS A 488 0.34 4.74 -2.68
CA LYS A 488 1.67 4.49 -3.24
C LYS A 488 2.57 5.71 -3.03
N ALA A 489 3.75 5.51 -2.45
CA ALA A 489 4.76 6.55 -2.31
C ALA A 489 6.18 6.00 -2.50
N GLY A 490 7.16 6.87 -2.74
CA GLY A 490 8.58 6.54 -2.57
C GLY A 490 8.97 6.43 -1.09
N ASP A 491 10.14 6.95 -0.73
CA ASP A 491 10.62 6.94 0.65
C ASP A 491 9.83 7.94 1.52
N LEU A 492 9.53 7.54 2.76
CA LEU A 492 9.00 8.37 3.82
C LEU A 492 10.13 8.68 4.82
N LYS A 493 10.66 9.91 4.76
CA LYS A 493 11.76 10.37 5.60
C LYS A 493 11.22 11.20 6.76
N LEU A 494 11.49 10.75 7.99
CA LEU A 494 10.88 11.29 9.20
C LEU A 494 11.89 12.15 9.98
N ALA A 495 11.55 13.39 10.31
CA ALA A 495 12.37 14.21 11.20
C ALA A 495 11.87 14.13 12.66
N ASP A 496 12.60 14.70 13.62
CA ASP A 496 12.27 14.51 15.05
C ASP A 496 10.81 14.84 15.36
N GLN A 497 10.19 14.01 16.20
CA GLN A 497 8.79 14.12 16.64
C GLN A 497 7.77 14.06 15.51
N THR A 498 8.09 13.45 14.37
CA THR A 498 7.11 13.24 13.30
C THR A 498 5.98 12.33 13.78
N GLU A 499 4.74 12.75 13.53
CA GLU A 499 3.55 11.92 13.68
C GLU A 499 3.05 11.51 12.30
N LEU A 500 3.03 10.21 12.02
CA LEU A 500 2.56 9.65 10.76
C LEU A 500 1.41 8.69 11.03
N SER A 501 0.25 8.98 10.46
CA SER A 501 -0.96 8.16 10.57
C SER A 501 -1.50 7.80 9.19
N VAL A 502 -1.74 6.52 8.93
CA VAL A 502 -2.44 6.02 7.74
C VAL A 502 -3.62 5.18 8.20
N ILE A 503 -4.83 5.61 7.85
CA ILE A 503 -6.07 4.93 8.23
C ILE A 503 -6.81 4.52 6.96
N GLY A 504 -6.93 3.21 6.77
CA GLY A 504 -7.66 2.64 5.65
C GLY A 504 -9.17 2.92 5.72
N ALA A 505 -9.83 2.90 4.56
CA ALA A 505 -11.29 3.04 4.45
C ALA A 505 -12.03 1.98 5.27
N THR A 506 -13.15 2.36 5.89
CA THR A 506 -13.99 1.42 6.65
C THR A 506 -15.15 0.90 5.79
N GLY A 507 -15.70 -0.28 6.13
CA GLY A 507 -16.88 -0.86 5.45
C GLY A 507 -16.55 -2.03 4.51
N ALA A 508 -17.45 -2.30 3.55
CA ALA A 508 -17.45 -3.52 2.72
C ALA A 508 -16.17 -3.76 1.91
N ASN A 509 -15.41 -2.69 1.62
CA ASN A 509 -14.19 -2.74 0.81
C ASN A 509 -12.89 -2.65 1.64
N ALA A 510 -12.96 -2.77 2.97
CA ALA A 510 -11.76 -2.69 3.82
C ALA A 510 -10.70 -3.76 3.48
N ASN A 511 -11.11 -4.85 2.83
CA ASN A 511 -10.23 -5.90 2.31
C ASN A 511 -9.42 -5.50 1.07
N GLN A 512 -9.58 -4.28 0.56
CA GLN A 512 -8.84 -3.76 -0.59
C GLN A 512 -7.78 -2.71 -0.18
N ASN A 513 -7.77 -2.30 1.09
CA ASN A 513 -6.93 -1.22 1.59
C ASN A 513 -5.44 -1.59 1.51
N GLN A 514 -4.68 -0.83 0.73
CA GLN A 514 -3.28 -1.10 0.43
C GLN A 514 -2.41 0.12 0.71
N MET A 515 -1.25 -0.15 1.29
CA MET A 515 -0.15 0.79 1.40
C MET A 515 1.12 0.15 0.82
N ILE A 516 1.71 0.81 -0.17
CA ILE A 516 2.97 0.42 -0.81
C ILE A 516 3.89 1.64 -0.78
N VAL A 517 4.95 1.56 0.01
CA VAL A 517 5.93 2.65 0.11
C VAL A 517 7.35 2.12 -0.09
N GLY A 518 8.30 2.99 -0.36
CA GLY A 518 9.72 2.64 -0.34
C GLY A 518 10.19 2.38 1.09
N ARG A 519 11.13 3.18 1.58
CA ARG A 519 11.64 3.07 2.95
C ARG A 519 10.91 4.01 3.89
N ILE A 520 10.64 3.56 5.11
CA ILE A 520 10.18 4.39 6.22
C ILE A 520 11.36 4.51 7.18
N GLU A 521 12.05 5.66 7.16
CA GLU A 521 13.29 5.84 7.93
C GLU A 521 13.40 7.25 8.53
N PRO A 522 14.03 7.38 9.72
CA PRO A 522 14.34 8.68 10.28
C PRO A 522 15.42 9.39 9.44
N ILE A 523 15.35 10.70 9.34
CA ILE A 523 16.46 11.52 8.85
C ILE A 523 17.57 11.46 9.90
N PRO A 524 18.84 11.23 9.48
CA PRO A 524 19.96 11.29 10.41
C PRO A 524 20.04 12.64 11.11
N VAL A 525 19.96 12.64 12.44
CA VAL A 525 20.13 13.83 13.30
C VAL A 525 21.56 13.87 13.87
N ALA A 526 21.96 15.03 14.39
CA ALA A 526 23.25 15.16 15.05
C ALA A 526 23.29 14.33 16.35
N VAL A 527 24.49 13.92 16.76
CA VAL A 527 24.69 13.14 18.00
C VAL A 527 24.14 13.95 19.20
N GLY A 528 23.20 13.37 19.94
CA GLY A 528 22.60 13.98 21.14
C GLY A 528 21.23 14.61 20.93
N GLU A 529 20.73 14.68 19.68
CA GLU A 529 19.35 15.06 19.39
C GLU A 529 18.44 13.83 19.49
N ASN A 530 17.26 13.99 20.07
CA ASN A 530 16.23 12.95 20.05
C ASN A 530 15.65 12.86 18.63
N ASN A 531 15.31 11.65 18.19
CA ASN A 531 14.61 11.41 16.92
C ASN A 531 13.38 10.54 17.15
N LYS A 532 12.46 11.03 17.98
CA LYS A 532 11.29 10.27 18.41
C LYS A 532 10.20 10.35 17.36
N HIS A 533 9.52 9.26 17.03
CA HIS A 533 8.39 9.27 16.08
C HIS A 533 7.17 8.56 16.64
N ASN A 534 5.97 8.96 16.19
CA ASN A 534 4.73 8.23 16.46
C ASN A 534 4.11 7.76 15.14
N LEU A 535 4.12 6.45 14.89
CA LEU A 535 3.61 5.85 13.65
C LEU A 535 2.39 5.00 13.93
N SER A 536 1.32 5.20 13.15
CA SER A 536 0.09 4.40 13.23
C SER A 536 -0.40 4.03 11.82
N PHE A 537 -0.48 2.73 11.53
CA PHE A 537 -0.99 2.20 10.27
C PHE A 537 -2.17 1.28 10.56
N LEU A 538 -3.40 1.73 10.33
CA LEU A 538 -4.61 1.08 10.81
C LEU A 538 -5.56 0.72 9.67
N ASN A 539 -6.32 -0.36 9.88
CA ASN A 539 -7.36 -0.84 8.96
C ASN A 539 -6.85 -1.09 7.53
N LEU A 540 -5.61 -1.57 7.39
CA LEU A 540 -5.06 -1.97 6.10
C LEU A 540 -5.35 -3.45 5.85
N TYR A 541 -5.54 -3.84 4.59
CA TYR A 541 -5.48 -5.24 4.22
C TYR A 541 -4.02 -5.65 3.99
N SER A 542 -3.24 -4.81 3.31
CA SER A 542 -1.81 -5.04 3.13
C SER A 542 -0.97 -3.78 3.29
N LEU A 543 0.15 -3.94 4.01
CA LEU A 543 1.23 -2.98 4.13
C LEU A 543 2.49 -3.59 3.50
N THR A 544 3.08 -2.92 2.52
CA THR A 544 4.36 -3.31 1.92
C THR A 544 5.33 -2.13 1.95
N CYS A 545 6.53 -2.37 2.46
CA CYS A 545 7.62 -1.40 2.38
C CYS A 545 8.98 -2.08 2.14
N ASP A 546 9.96 -1.35 1.63
CA ASP A 546 11.34 -1.83 1.44
C ASP A 546 12.13 -1.83 2.76
N SER A 547 11.78 -0.92 3.66
CA SER A 547 12.37 -0.84 4.99
C SER A 547 11.45 -0.13 5.97
N LEU A 548 11.54 -0.51 7.24
CA LEU A 548 10.92 0.17 8.38
C LEU A 548 11.94 0.25 9.51
N ILE A 549 12.45 1.46 9.72
CA ILE A 549 13.49 1.77 10.71
C ILE A 549 12.92 2.80 11.68
N LEU A 550 13.07 2.57 12.98
CA LEU A 550 12.69 3.51 14.04
C LEU A 550 13.73 3.52 15.16
N ASN A 551 13.92 4.68 15.77
CA ASN A 551 14.87 4.91 16.87
C ASN A 551 14.27 5.76 18.01
N ASP A 552 15.05 6.01 19.06
CA ASP A 552 14.87 7.10 20.05
C ASP A 552 13.45 7.29 20.62
N ASN A 553 12.97 6.37 21.46
CA ASN A 553 11.67 6.42 22.14
C ASN A 553 10.44 6.45 21.22
N SER A 554 10.60 6.05 19.95
CA SER A 554 9.49 5.98 19.00
C SER A 554 8.39 5.02 19.42
N GLN A 555 7.18 5.27 18.93
CA GLN A 555 6.00 4.42 19.07
C GLN A 555 5.52 3.94 17.70
N LEU A 556 5.20 2.65 17.60
CA LEU A 556 4.68 2.03 16.38
C LEU A 556 3.40 1.27 16.68
N GLN A 557 2.37 1.47 15.87
CA GLN A 557 1.16 0.67 15.87
C GLN A 557 0.82 0.27 14.43
N ILE A 558 0.68 -1.03 14.17
CA ILE A 558 0.28 -1.56 12.87
C ILE A 558 -0.90 -2.51 13.07
N GLN A 559 -1.96 -2.30 12.31
CA GLN A 559 -3.08 -3.23 12.14
C GLN A 559 -3.31 -3.44 10.64
N SER A 560 -2.81 -4.57 10.14
CA SER A 560 -2.92 -4.95 8.73
C SER A 560 -3.04 -6.47 8.59
N ASN A 561 -3.86 -7.01 7.70
CA ASN A 561 -3.94 -8.47 7.52
C ASN A 561 -2.61 -9.05 7.03
N ILE A 562 -1.93 -8.33 6.15
CA ILE A 562 -0.64 -8.71 5.56
C ILE A 562 0.34 -7.57 5.78
N ILE A 563 1.53 -7.90 6.27
CA ILE A 563 2.65 -6.98 6.41
C ILE A 563 3.87 -7.62 5.77
N LYS A 564 4.44 -6.94 4.79
CA LYS A 564 5.65 -7.36 4.08
C LYS A 564 6.71 -6.27 4.14
N ILE A 565 7.88 -6.61 4.66
CA ILE A 565 9.05 -5.75 4.64
C ILE A 565 10.08 -6.39 3.71
N ILE A 566 10.22 -5.81 2.51
CA ILE A 566 10.99 -6.37 1.41
C ILE A 566 12.45 -5.98 1.55
N GLY A 567 13.31 -6.96 1.80
CA GLY A 567 14.75 -6.79 1.73
C GLY A 567 15.22 -6.40 0.34
N THR A 568 15.47 -5.12 0.08
CA THR A 568 16.23 -4.69 -1.11
C THR A 568 17.72 -4.92 -0.86
N ASN A 569 18.35 -5.82 -1.61
CA ASN A 569 19.77 -6.22 -1.49
C ASN A 569 20.80 -5.11 -1.83
N GLY A 570 20.44 -3.83 -1.74
CA GLY A 570 21.06 -2.78 -2.56
C GLY A 570 21.96 -1.77 -1.87
N ASN A 571 21.68 -1.27 -0.67
CA ASN A 571 22.47 -0.17 -0.10
C ASN A 571 22.44 -0.16 1.43
N GLN A 572 23.61 0.06 2.03
CA GLN A 572 23.77 0.25 3.47
C GLN A 572 23.03 1.53 3.89
N VAL A 573 22.01 1.40 4.75
CA VAL A 573 21.38 2.54 5.43
C VAL A 573 22.24 2.87 6.65
N GLY A 574 22.90 4.01 6.68
CA GLY A 574 23.64 4.44 7.86
C GLY A 574 22.69 4.71 9.03
N ILE A 575 22.49 3.73 9.92
CA ILE A 575 21.96 4.00 11.25
C ILE A 575 23.09 4.71 11.99
N ASN A 576 22.97 6.02 12.14
CA ASN A 576 23.82 6.81 13.03
C ASN A 576 23.52 6.38 14.47
N ALA A 577 24.07 5.24 14.88
CA ALA A 577 24.13 4.85 16.28
C ALA A 577 25.02 5.88 17.00
N SER A 578 24.37 6.88 17.59
CA SER A 578 24.92 7.98 18.38
C SER A 578 25.54 7.51 19.72
N VAL A 579 25.87 6.23 19.86
CA VAL A 579 26.56 5.69 21.03
C VAL A 579 28.01 5.43 20.65
N GLU A 580 28.88 6.33 21.11
CA GLU A 580 30.35 6.25 21.04
C GLU A 580 30.93 5.03 21.79
N LYS A 581 30.07 4.19 22.38
CA LYS A 581 30.40 3.00 23.17
C LYS A 581 29.85 1.67 22.61
N GLN A 582 29.57 1.58 21.31
CA GLN A 582 29.31 0.27 20.69
C GLN A 582 30.57 -0.27 19.99
N PRO A 583 30.91 -1.56 20.15
CA PRO A 583 31.93 -2.24 19.35
C PRO A 583 31.71 -2.04 17.84
N ALA A 584 32.79 -1.86 17.08
CA ALA A 584 32.74 -1.57 15.63
C ALA A 584 31.99 -2.64 14.81
N GLU A 585 31.94 -3.89 15.29
CA GLU A 585 31.20 -4.99 14.66
C GLU A 585 29.66 -4.86 14.79
N LEU A 586 29.15 -4.10 15.76
CA LEU A 586 27.70 -3.85 15.95
C LEU A 586 27.13 -2.84 14.94
N LYS A 587 27.93 -1.85 14.52
CA LYS A 587 27.48 -0.77 13.62
C LYS A 587 27.32 -1.22 12.15
N ALA A 588 28.07 -2.23 11.71
CA ALA A 588 28.06 -2.69 10.33
C ALA A 588 26.78 -3.49 9.96
N ASP A 589 26.17 -4.20 10.92
CA ASP A 589 25.01 -5.07 10.68
C ASP A 589 23.67 -4.32 10.71
N ALA A 590 23.54 -3.32 11.58
CA ALA A 590 22.35 -2.46 11.66
C ALA A 590 22.12 -1.75 10.32
N ASN A 591 23.21 -1.39 9.62
CA ASN A 591 23.14 -0.70 8.33
C ASN A 591 22.62 -1.54 7.16
N ALA A 592 22.46 -2.85 7.32
CA ALA A 592 21.90 -3.75 6.31
C ALA A 592 20.52 -4.29 6.70
N SER A 593 19.87 -3.67 7.70
CA SER A 593 18.58 -4.12 8.23
C SER A 593 17.41 -3.46 7.51
N ASN A 594 16.38 -4.25 7.21
CA ASN A 594 15.15 -3.78 6.59
C ASN A 594 14.03 -3.59 7.62
N PHE A 595 14.12 -4.29 8.76
CA PHE A 595 13.27 -4.01 9.91
C PHE A 595 14.16 -3.75 11.11
N ALA A 596 14.25 -2.50 11.55
CA ALA A 596 15.13 -2.10 12.64
C ALA A 596 14.40 -1.25 13.67
N LEU A 597 14.41 -1.67 14.93
CA LEU A 597 13.85 -0.92 16.06
C LEU A 597 14.94 -0.75 17.12
N ASP A 598 15.39 0.47 17.35
CA ASP A 598 16.36 0.81 18.42
C ASP A 598 15.72 1.75 19.44
N PHE A 599 15.89 1.49 20.73
CA PHE A 599 15.42 2.38 21.80
C PHE A 599 13.93 2.72 21.75
N ILE A 600 13.08 1.84 21.20
CA ILE A 600 11.65 2.12 21.03
C ILE A 600 10.88 2.08 22.35
N LYS A 601 9.92 2.99 22.51
CA LYS A 601 9.04 3.05 23.69
C LYS A 601 7.98 1.95 23.65
N SER A 602 7.41 1.66 22.48
CA SER A 602 6.40 0.62 22.30
C SER A 602 6.21 0.30 20.82
N ALA A 603 6.09 -0.97 20.46
CA ALA A 603 5.67 -1.38 19.12
C ALA A 603 4.61 -2.46 19.20
N GLU A 604 3.47 -2.24 18.55
CA GLU A 604 2.37 -3.20 18.48
C GLU A 604 2.04 -3.52 17.01
N ILE A 605 2.00 -4.79 16.68
CA ILE A 605 1.69 -5.31 15.34
C ILE A 605 0.54 -6.31 15.47
N THR A 606 -0.59 -6.01 14.82
CA THR A 606 -1.76 -6.89 14.73
C THR A 606 -1.96 -7.34 13.29
N THR A 607 -1.80 -8.64 13.01
CA THR A 607 -1.76 -9.16 11.63
C THR A 607 -2.15 -10.63 11.51
N GLU A 608 -2.49 -11.08 10.30
CA GLU A 608 -2.57 -12.52 9.97
C GLU A 608 -1.21 -13.04 9.45
N TYR A 609 -0.40 -12.15 8.88
CA TYR A 609 0.84 -12.49 8.20
C TYR A 609 1.87 -11.37 8.34
N PHE A 610 2.99 -11.65 9.00
CA PHE A 610 4.14 -10.76 9.15
C PHE A 610 5.37 -11.40 8.51
N ASP A 611 5.90 -10.79 7.46
CA ASP A 611 7.02 -11.33 6.69
C ASP A 611 8.09 -10.26 6.49
N VAL A 612 9.24 -10.49 7.11
CA VAL A 612 10.44 -9.68 6.89
C VAL A 612 11.40 -10.50 6.06
N SER A 613 11.50 -10.16 4.76
CA SER A 613 12.41 -10.87 3.87
C SER A 613 13.86 -10.40 4.03
N GLY A 614 14.07 -9.20 4.59
CA GLY A 614 15.40 -8.68 4.92
C GLY A 614 15.95 -9.11 6.29
N LYS A 615 17.01 -8.44 6.75
CA LYS A 615 17.53 -8.61 8.12
C LYS A 615 16.63 -7.88 9.13
N THR A 616 16.40 -8.52 10.27
CA THR A 616 15.70 -7.93 11.44
C THR A 616 16.69 -7.58 12.54
N TYR A 617 16.60 -6.35 13.06
CA TYR A 617 17.44 -5.85 14.14
C TYR A 617 16.60 -5.18 15.23
N LEU A 618 16.70 -5.67 16.46
CA LEU A 618 15.94 -5.16 17.60
C LEU A 618 16.89 -4.83 18.75
N GLU A 619 17.08 -3.56 19.05
CA GLU A 619 18.00 -3.11 20.09
C GLU A 619 17.31 -2.24 21.16
N ARG A 620 17.63 -2.48 22.44
CA ARG A 620 17.28 -1.62 23.59
C ARG A 620 15.81 -1.18 23.65
N THR A 621 14.86 -2.07 23.39
CA THR A 621 13.45 -1.70 23.46
C THR A 621 13.03 -1.45 24.91
N ILE A 622 12.60 -0.22 25.23
CA ILE A 622 12.15 0.14 26.59
C ILE A 622 10.81 -0.55 26.88
N GLY A 623 9.90 -0.53 25.89
CA GLY A 623 8.69 -1.34 25.90
C GLY A 623 8.87 -2.68 25.17
N ASN A 624 7.78 -3.40 25.05
CA ASN A 624 7.74 -4.65 24.27
C ASN A 624 7.47 -4.33 22.80
N LEU A 625 8.10 -5.09 21.90
CA LEU A 625 7.53 -5.37 20.58
C LEU A 625 6.51 -6.48 20.76
N GLU A 626 5.25 -6.21 20.47
CA GLU A 626 4.17 -7.20 20.55
C GLU A 626 3.59 -7.49 19.17
N ILE A 627 3.57 -8.76 18.78
CA ILE A 627 2.98 -9.26 17.54
C ILE A 627 1.81 -10.17 17.91
N LYS A 628 0.59 -9.83 17.47
CA LYS A 628 -0.65 -10.53 17.82
C LYS A 628 -1.53 -10.79 16.60
N PRO A 629 -2.38 -11.82 16.62
CA PRO A 629 -3.31 -12.10 15.54
C PRO A 629 -4.41 -11.03 15.47
N ILE A 630 -4.93 -10.80 14.26
CA ILE A 630 -6.28 -10.24 14.11
C ILE A 630 -7.28 -11.21 14.75
N SER A 631 -8.28 -10.69 15.46
CA SER A 631 -9.28 -11.52 16.16
C SER A 631 -9.91 -12.57 15.22
N GLY A 632 -9.88 -13.83 15.63
CA GLY A 632 -10.43 -14.96 14.88
C GLY A 632 -9.57 -15.44 13.69
N LYS A 633 -8.37 -14.90 13.50
CA LYS A 633 -7.46 -15.26 12.41
C LYS A 633 -6.19 -15.94 12.93
N LEU A 634 -5.55 -16.73 12.07
CA LEU A 634 -4.26 -17.33 12.36
C LEU A 634 -3.15 -16.30 12.10
N LEU A 635 -2.13 -16.28 12.98
CA LEU A 635 -0.95 -15.45 12.81
C LEU A 635 0.23 -16.29 12.29
N ASN A 636 0.84 -15.86 11.18
CA ASN A 636 2.09 -16.42 10.67
C ASN A 636 3.18 -15.35 10.70
N VAL A 637 4.36 -15.69 11.21
CA VAL A 637 5.50 -14.76 11.35
C VAL A 637 6.75 -15.37 10.74
N ARG A 638 7.46 -14.60 9.91
CA ARG A 638 8.78 -14.98 9.37
C ARG A 638 9.77 -13.84 9.43
N PHE A 639 10.97 -14.19 9.85
CA PHE A 639 12.19 -13.40 9.71
C PHE A 639 13.13 -14.19 8.80
N ALA A 640 13.21 -13.86 7.50
CA ALA A 640 13.76 -14.78 6.51
C ALA A 640 15.30 -14.81 6.44
N ASN A 641 15.95 -13.63 6.50
CA ASN A 641 17.37 -13.46 6.18
C ASN A 641 18.24 -13.04 7.38
N GLY A 642 17.76 -13.31 8.59
CA GLY A 642 18.49 -13.10 9.83
C GLY A 642 17.69 -12.32 10.86
N TYR A 643 17.93 -12.67 12.11
CA TYR A 643 17.26 -12.08 13.27
C TYR A 643 18.29 -11.76 14.34
N ARG A 644 18.39 -10.48 14.71
CA ARG A 644 19.27 -10.02 15.77
C ARG A 644 18.49 -9.25 16.83
N GLN A 645 18.73 -9.61 18.07
CA GLN A 645 18.06 -9.02 19.23
C GLN A 645 19.10 -8.69 20.30
N VAL A 646 19.11 -7.45 20.79
CA VAL A 646 20.05 -6.95 21.80
C VAL A 646 19.28 -6.15 22.85
N LEU A 647 19.29 -6.57 24.11
CA LEU A 647 18.67 -5.81 25.23
C LEU A 647 17.20 -5.43 24.98
N SER A 648 16.41 -6.30 24.38
CA SER A 648 15.05 -5.99 23.92
C SER A 648 14.04 -7.08 24.28
N LYS A 649 12.76 -6.71 24.36
CA LYS A 649 11.64 -7.60 24.69
C LYS A 649 10.72 -7.78 23.49
N VAL A 650 10.53 -9.02 23.08
CA VAL A 650 9.66 -9.39 21.96
C VAL A 650 8.61 -10.38 22.46
N LYS A 651 7.34 -10.11 22.16
CA LYS A 651 6.19 -10.98 22.45
C LYS A 651 5.49 -11.34 21.15
N ILE A 652 5.33 -12.63 20.90
CA ILE A 652 4.62 -13.16 19.74
C ILE A 652 3.48 -14.02 20.29
N ASN A 653 2.26 -13.52 20.19
CA ASN A 653 1.09 -14.09 20.85
C ASN A 653 0.28 -14.95 19.88
N ASN A 654 -0.01 -16.21 20.25
CA ASN A 654 -0.92 -17.11 19.53
C ASN A 654 -0.60 -17.30 18.03
N ALA A 655 0.68 -17.39 17.66
CA ALA A 655 1.07 -17.68 16.28
C ALA A 655 0.77 -19.14 15.89
N ASP A 656 0.32 -19.38 14.67
CA ASP A 656 0.21 -20.72 14.11
C ASP A 656 1.58 -21.23 13.61
N LEU A 657 2.37 -20.31 13.06
CA LEU A 657 3.70 -20.56 12.50
C LEU A 657 4.63 -19.39 12.80
N LEU A 658 5.82 -19.69 13.31
CA LEU A 658 6.93 -18.75 13.49
C LEU A 658 8.19 -19.32 12.83
N VAL A 659 8.83 -18.57 11.95
CA VAL A 659 10.04 -18.98 11.24
C VAL A 659 11.17 -17.99 11.45
N PHE A 660 12.30 -18.46 11.96
CA PHE A 660 13.57 -17.75 11.97
C PHE A 660 14.49 -18.36 10.91
N GLY A 661 14.64 -17.68 9.78
CA GLY A 661 15.59 -17.98 8.73
C GLY A 661 16.86 -17.14 8.84
N GLY A 662 17.95 -17.61 8.24
CA GLY A 662 19.26 -16.93 8.28
C GLY A 662 19.85 -16.89 9.69
N VAL A 663 20.92 -16.13 9.91
CA VAL A 663 21.62 -16.10 11.22
C VAL A 663 20.72 -15.56 12.33
N VAL A 664 20.62 -16.28 13.44
CA VAL A 664 19.89 -15.84 14.64
C VAL A 664 20.88 -15.49 15.73
N ASN A 665 20.85 -14.26 16.24
CA ASN A 665 21.70 -13.79 17.33
C ASN A 665 20.88 -13.04 18.38
N ILE A 666 20.77 -13.59 19.58
CA ILE A 666 20.12 -12.93 20.71
C ILE A 666 21.17 -12.69 21.80
N THR A 667 21.33 -11.44 22.20
CA THR A 667 22.35 -11.00 23.16
C THR A 667 21.73 -10.18 24.31
N GLY A 668 22.08 -10.51 25.55
CA GLY A 668 21.73 -9.74 26.76
C GLY A 668 22.98 -9.33 27.54
N ASP A 669 22.87 -8.25 28.34
CA ASP A 669 23.95 -7.73 29.18
C ASP A 669 23.47 -7.48 30.63
N ASN A 670 24.03 -8.20 31.60
CA ASN A 670 23.81 -8.00 33.03
C ASN A 670 22.41 -8.40 33.55
N ILE A 671 22.31 -8.55 34.87
CA ILE A 671 21.23 -9.26 35.61
C ILE A 671 19.85 -8.58 35.49
N ASP A 672 19.82 -7.28 35.15
CA ASP A 672 18.60 -6.48 34.97
C ASP A 672 18.22 -6.21 33.50
N SER A 673 19.05 -6.60 32.52
CA SER A 673 18.65 -6.46 31.11
C SER A 673 17.77 -7.62 30.69
N LEU A 674 16.51 -7.28 30.48
CA LEU A 674 15.47 -8.22 30.08
C LEU A 674 15.49 -8.41 28.56
N CYS A 675 16.61 -8.89 28.00
CA CYS A 675 16.56 -9.43 26.64
C CYS A 675 15.65 -10.67 26.69
N GLN A 676 14.49 -10.62 26.05
CA GLN A 676 13.46 -11.64 26.21
C GLN A 676 12.71 -11.85 24.90
N ILE A 677 12.45 -13.11 24.55
CA ILE A 677 11.53 -13.48 23.47
C ILE A 677 10.46 -14.43 24.01
N GLU A 678 9.25 -13.92 24.18
CA GLU A 678 8.05 -14.67 24.56
C GLU A 678 7.29 -15.07 23.29
N ALA A 679 7.63 -16.21 22.71
CA ALA A 679 6.90 -16.77 21.57
C ALA A 679 5.90 -17.83 22.03
N ASN A 680 4.62 -17.51 21.95
CA ASN A 680 3.51 -18.46 22.07
C ASN A 680 3.03 -18.82 20.66
N ALA A 681 3.53 -19.93 20.13
CA ALA A 681 3.27 -20.38 18.76
C ALA A 681 3.02 -21.88 18.69
N LYS A 682 2.10 -22.37 17.84
CA LYS A 682 1.91 -23.82 17.65
C LYS A 682 3.13 -24.48 17.02
N ARG A 683 3.84 -23.77 16.14
CA ARG A 683 5.01 -24.26 15.41
C ARG A 683 6.09 -23.18 15.33
N ILE A 684 7.31 -23.53 15.71
CA ILE A 684 8.50 -22.68 15.61
C ILE A 684 9.56 -23.42 14.79
N TYR A 685 10.07 -22.78 13.74
CA TYR A 685 11.15 -23.29 12.90
C TYR A 685 12.36 -22.37 12.99
N PHE A 686 13.50 -22.95 13.33
CA PHE A 686 14.80 -22.32 13.14
C PHE A 686 15.44 -22.88 11.88
N ASP A 687 15.16 -22.24 10.76
CA ASP A 687 15.69 -22.56 9.44
C ASP A 687 17.01 -21.81 9.20
N SER A 688 17.92 -21.97 10.15
CA SER A 688 19.19 -21.26 10.19
C SER A 688 20.36 -22.23 10.21
N ASP A 689 21.42 -21.87 9.48
CA ASP A 689 22.71 -22.56 9.57
C ASP A 689 23.52 -22.12 10.80
N LEU A 690 23.08 -21.05 11.49
CA LEU A 690 23.77 -20.49 12.64
C LEU A 690 22.81 -19.85 13.65
N ILE A 691 22.64 -20.51 14.79
CA ILE A 691 21.83 -20.02 15.91
C ILE A 691 22.75 -19.76 17.10
N LYS A 692 22.83 -18.50 17.53
CA LYS A 692 23.66 -18.05 18.66
C LYS A 692 22.79 -17.37 19.71
N PHE A 693 22.89 -17.87 20.93
CA PHE A 693 22.40 -17.21 22.14
C PHE A 693 23.62 -16.83 22.97
N GLN A 694 23.81 -15.54 23.25
CA GLN A 694 24.97 -15.04 23.97
C GLN A 694 24.52 -14.28 25.23
N GLU A 695 24.88 -14.82 26.39
CA GLU A 695 24.88 -14.10 27.66
C GLU A 695 26.24 -13.45 27.85
N GLN A 696 26.29 -12.11 27.97
CA GLN A 696 27.56 -11.42 28.20
C GLN A 696 27.96 -11.40 29.69
N ASN A 697 27.00 -11.44 30.64
CA ASN A 697 27.26 -11.34 32.08
C ASN A 697 26.09 -11.94 32.89
N ASP A 698 26.21 -13.16 33.46
CA ASP A 698 25.34 -13.83 34.48
C ASP A 698 23.81 -13.54 34.45
N GLY A 699 23.27 -13.14 33.30
CA GLY A 699 21.96 -12.54 33.15
C GLY A 699 20.98 -13.53 32.55
N ASN A 700 19.75 -13.56 33.09
CA ASN A 700 18.71 -14.50 32.66
C ASN A 700 18.17 -14.10 31.28
N VAL A 701 18.60 -14.75 30.21
CA VAL A 701 17.82 -14.70 28.97
C VAL A 701 16.68 -15.73 29.09
N ARG A 702 15.43 -15.24 29.13
CA ARG A 702 14.24 -16.09 29.31
C ARG A 702 13.66 -16.47 27.95
N TYR A 703 13.53 -17.77 27.69
CA TYR A 703 13.13 -18.31 26.39
C TYR A 703 11.92 -19.26 26.47
N PHE A 704 11.04 -19.12 25.46
CA PHE A 704 10.02 -20.05 24.93
C PHE A 704 8.94 -20.66 25.87
N ALA A 705 7.70 -20.59 25.35
CA ALA A 705 6.44 -21.15 25.88
C ALA A 705 5.89 -20.49 27.16
N VAL A 706 5.17 -19.38 26.96
CA VAL A 706 4.24 -18.83 27.98
C VAL A 706 2.83 -19.12 27.49
N GLY A 707 2.17 -20.14 28.07
CA GLY A 707 0.75 -20.43 27.82
C GLY A 707 0.42 -21.92 27.63
N ASP A 708 -0.88 -22.23 27.54
CA ASP A 708 -1.44 -23.59 27.45
C ASP A 708 -1.32 -24.26 26.06
N ILE A 709 -0.61 -23.64 25.12
CA ILE A 709 -0.50 -24.13 23.74
C ILE A 709 0.68 -25.10 23.63
N LYS A 710 0.41 -26.33 23.16
CA LYS A 710 1.46 -27.29 22.80
C LYS A 710 2.25 -26.80 21.59
N THR A 711 3.49 -26.38 21.83
CA THR A 711 4.42 -25.88 20.81
C THR A 711 5.25 -27.01 20.21
N ARG A 712 5.38 -27.05 18.87
CA ARG A 712 6.35 -27.90 18.15
C ARG A 712 7.54 -27.05 17.71
N VAL A 713 8.74 -27.43 18.11
CA VAL A 713 9.99 -26.75 17.71
C VAL A 713 10.78 -27.64 16.75
N SER A 714 11.24 -27.06 15.64
CA SER A 714 12.09 -27.72 14.64
C SER A 714 13.34 -26.88 14.40
N VAL A 715 14.52 -27.52 14.37
CA VAL A 715 15.82 -26.83 14.29
C VAL A 715 16.68 -27.48 13.20
N LYS A 716 17.11 -26.68 12.20
CA LYS A 716 17.92 -27.16 11.06
C LYS A 716 19.37 -27.49 11.45
N THR A 717 19.98 -26.68 12.32
CA THR A 717 21.39 -26.82 12.73
C THR A 717 21.53 -26.83 14.25
N ALA A 718 22.54 -27.53 14.78
CA ALA A 718 22.81 -27.54 16.21
C ALA A 718 22.98 -26.11 16.76
N ILE A 719 22.45 -25.86 17.94
CA ILE A 719 22.52 -24.55 18.60
C ILE A 719 23.89 -24.43 19.25
N GLN A 720 24.71 -23.46 18.82
CA GLN A 720 26.14 -23.41 19.16
C GLN A 720 26.42 -23.07 20.65
N LYS A 721 25.43 -22.49 21.36
CA LYS A 721 25.51 -22.18 22.79
C LYS A 721 24.09 -21.96 23.31
N TRP A 722 23.63 -22.78 24.24
CA TRP A 722 22.36 -22.59 24.96
C TRP A 722 22.72 -22.49 26.45
N GLY A 723 22.70 -21.30 27.02
CA GLY A 723 22.85 -21.12 28.47
C GLY A 723 21.52 -21.38 29.16
N TRP A 724 21.49 -22.28 30.14
CA TRP A 724 20.39 -22.39 31.11
C TRP A 724 20.83 -21.80 32.45
N SER A 725 19.93 -21.10 33.13
CA SER A 725 20.13 -20.68 34.51
C SER A 725 20.23 -21.89 35.44
N LYS A 726 21.12 -21.81 36.44
CA LYS A 726 21.35 -22.76 37.54
C LYS A 726 20.11 -23.52 38.02
N VAL A 727 20.02 -24.79 37.64
CA VAL A 727 19.74 -25.90 38.56
C VAL A 727 20.70 -27.04 38.15
N ASP A 728 21.68 -27.33 39.02
CA ASP A 728 22.57 -28.51 38.99
C ASP A 728 23.60 -28.71 37.84
N ASN A 729 24.37 -27.67 37.47
CA ASN A 729 25.76 -27.81 36.95
C ASN A 729 26.00 -28.81 35.78
N GLN A 730 25.07 -28.95 34.82
CA GLN A 730 25.33 -29.71 33.59
C GLN A 730 25.03 -28.92 32.32
N ASP A 731 26.00 -28.87 31.41
CA ASP A 731 25.83 -28.35 30.05
C ASP A 731 24.94 -29.30 29.24
N VAL A 732 23.80 -28.81 28.75
CA VAL A 732 22.92 -29.58 27.84
C VAL A 732 23.09 -29.08 26.41
N PHE A 733 23.72 -29.90 25.56
CA PHE A 733 23.84 -29.63 24.13
C PHE A 733 22.58 -30.10 23.40
N VAL A 734 21.86 -29.19 22.74
CA VAL A 734 20.79 -29.57 21.80
C VAL A 734 21.42 -29.95 20.46
N ASN A 735 21.53 -31.25 20.22
CA ASN A 735 22.09 -31.78 18.98
C ASN A 735 21.22 -31.42 17.76
N LYS A 736 21.85 -31.32 16.58
CA LYS A 736 21.18 -31.11 15.28
C LYS A 736 20.05 -32.13 15.12
N GLY A 737 18.82 -31.67 14.86
CA GLY A 737 17.65 -32.54 14.66
C GLY A 737 16.87 -32.93 15.92
N SER A 738 17.18 -32.37 17.09
CA SER A 738 16.44 -32.67 18.33
C SER A 738 15.02 -32.06 18.30
N LEU A 739 14.00 -32.90 18.50
CA LEU A 739 12.60 -32.49 18.72
C LEU A 739 12.36 -32.34 20.22
N LEU A 740 12.09 -31.12 20.69
CA LEU A 740 11.62 -30.86 22.05
C LEU A 740 10.09 -30.71 22.00
N SER A 741 9.34 -31.76 22.35
CA SER A 741 7.93 -31.61 22.71
C SER A 741 7.84 -31.49 24.22
N ALA A 742 7.50 -30.32 24.75
CA ALA A 742 7.28 -30.17 26.17
C ALA A 742 5.86 -29.66 26.44
N ASN A 743 5.16 -30.30 27.38
CA ASN A 743 3.94 -29.76 27.94
C ASN A 743 4.33 -28.57 28.84
N ASN A 744 3.93 -27.37 28.44
CA ASN A 744 3.79 -26.12 29.21
C ASN A 744 5.02 -25.43 29.83
N TYR A 745 6.23 -25.98 29.76
CA TYR A 745 7.49 -25.27 29.93
C TYR A 745 8.50 -26.02 29.07
N ILE A 746 9.51 -25.40 28.44
CA ILE A 746 10.70 -26.20 28.11
C ILE A 746 11.16 -26.75 29.46
N ALA A 747 11.03 -28.06 29.65
CA ALA A 747 11.22 -28.68 30.95
C ALA A 747 12.63 -28.42 31.42
N THR A 748 12.77 -27.94 32.66
CA THR A 748 13.88 -28.33 33.51
C THR A 748 13.96 -29.86 33.41
N VAL A 749 14.98 -30.35 32.72
CA VAL A 749 15.25 -31.79 32.65
C VAL A 749 15.77 -32.17 34.03
N SER A 750 14.88 -32.53 34.95
CA SER A 750 15.29 -33.22 36.17
C SER A 750 15.72 -34.63 35.76
N SER A 751 17.02 -34.77 35.47
CA SER A 751 17.91 -35.95 35.45
C SER A 751 17.45 -37.33 34.95
N ASP A 752 16.19 -37.66 34.69
CA ASP A 752 15.81 -39.04 34.42
C ASP A 752 14.81 -39.15 33.26
N ILE A 753 15.22 -39.95 32.26
CA ILE A 753 14.47 -40.43 31.09
C ILE A 753 14.57 -39.52 29.86
N ILE A 754 15.63 -39.72 29.08
CA ILE A 754 15.65 -39.46 27.64
C ILE A 754 14.92 -40.63 26.96
N PRO A 755 13.78 -40.43 26.27
CA PRO A 755 13.25 -41.46 25.40
C PRO A 755 14.18 -41.61 24.19
N ASN A 756 15.07 -42.60 24.26
CA ASN A 756 15.85 -43.09 23.12
C ASN A 756 14.88 -43.76 22.13
N ASN A 757 14.21 -42.96 21.28
CA ASN A 757 13.70 -43.31 19.94
C ASN A 757 12.64 -42.29 19.52
N LEU A 758 13.08 -41.13 19.01
CA LEU A 758 12.28 -40.29 18.13
C LEU A 758 13.13 -40.07 16.87
N SER A 759 12.68 -40.67 15.76
CA SER A 759 13.31 -40.52 14.46
C SER A 759 13.30 -39.05 14.04
N VAL A 760 14.49 -38.53 13.74
CA VAL A 760 14.69 -37.19 13.18
C VAL A 760 14.15 -37.18 11.75
N GLU A 761 12.96 -36.64 11.54
CA GLU A 761 12.68 -36.02 10.25
C GLU A 761 13.25 -34.60 10.33
N ALA A 762 14.28 -34.32 9.53
CA ALA A 762 14.68 -32.96 9.24
C ALA A 762 13.55 -32.29 8.44
N ILE A 763 12.51 -31.83 9.13
CA ILE A 763 11.36 -31.21 8.49
C ILE A 763 11.79 -29.77 8.16
N SER A 764 12.15 -29.53 6.89
CA SER A 764 12.17 -28.18 6.34
C SER A 764 10.87 -27.47 6.73
N PRO A 765 10.91 -26.16 7.06
CA PRO A 765 9.68 -25.43 7.31
C PRO A 765 8.70 -25.68 6.14
N PRO A 766 7.38 -25.80 6.41
CA PRO A 766 6.42 -25.87 5.32
C PRO A 766 6.69 -24.71 4.36
N ALA A 767 6.61 -24.96 3.05
CA ALA A 767 6.90 -23.96 2.04
C ALA A 767 6.22 -22.66 2.45
N TRP A 768 7.03 -21.62 2.68
CA TRP A 768 6.51 -20.32 3.04
C TRP A 768 5.82 -19.78 1.80
N VAL A 769 4.50 -19.97 1.75
CA VAL A 769 3.69 -19.50 0.64
C VAL A 769 3.70 -17.99 0.73
N THR A 770 4.56 -17.36 -0.07
CA THR A 770 4.53 -15.91 -0.24
C THR A 770 3.12 -15.57 -0.69
N LEU A 771 2.34 -14.96 0.20
CA LEU A 771 0.99 -14.49 -0.11
C LEU A 771 1.13 -13.32 -1.10
N ASN A 772 1.30 -13.64 -2.38
CA ASN A 772 1.23 -12.67 -3.48
C ASN A 772 -0.25 -12.32 -3.67
N VAL A 773 -0.81 -11.56 -2.73
CA VAL A 773 -2.11 -10.94 -2.98
C VAL A 773 -1.86 -9.79 -3.94
N SER A 774 -1.99 -10.07 -5.23
CA SER A 774 -2.19 -9.03 -6.23
C SER A 774 -3.61 -8.52 -6.02
N LEU A 775 -3.74 -7.51 -5.16
CA LEU A 775 -5.00 -6.77 -5.08
C LEU A 775 -5.09 -5.83 -6.29
N PRO A 776 -6.30 -5.54 -6.79
CA PRO A 776 -6.47 -4.60 -7.89
C PRO A 776 -5.79 -3.28 -7.55
N THR A 777 -4.86 -2.87 -8.40
CA THR A 777 -4.24 -1.54 -8.29
C THR A 777 -5.10 -0.58 -9.11
N PRO A 778 -5.70 0.45 -8.50
CA PRO A 778 -6.42 1.47 -9.26
C PRO A 778 -5.45 2.12 -10.25
N SER A 779 -5.93 2.37 -11.48
CA SER A 779 -5.14 3.13 -12.44
C SER A 779 -5.04 4.58 -11.99
N GLU A 780 -3.85 5.16 -12.09
CA GLU A 780 -3.66 6.59 -11.89
C GLU A 780 -4.55 7.40 -12.87
N PRO A 781 -5.14 8.53 -12.46
CA PRO A 781 -5.81 9.41 -13.41
C PRO A 781 -4.78 9.97 -14.41
N LYS A 782 -4.82 9.46 -15.65
CA LYS A 782 -4.01 9.99 -16.75
C LYS A 782 -4.50 11.41 -17.07
N GLY A 783 -3.55 12.34 -17.27
CA GLY A 783 -3.88 13.63 -17.90
C GLY A 783 -4.35 13.44 -19.33
N VAL A 784 -5.12 14.39 -19.89
CA VAL A 784 -5.52 14.34 -21.31
C VAL A 784 -4.26 14.33 -22.15
N GLY A 785 -4.00 13.24 -22.86
CA GLY A 785 -3.03 13.25 -23.95
C GLY A 785 -3.46 14.32 -24.93
N GLY A 786 -2.71 15.41 -25.03
CA GLY A 786 -3.05 16.53 -25.89
C GLY A 786 -3.28 16.02 -27.30
N ALA A 787 -4.51 16.19 -27.81
CA ALA A 787 -4.74 16.09 -29.24
C ALA A 787 -3.84 17.14 -29.89
N GLY A 788 -2.77 16.68 -30.54
CA GLY A 788 -1.78 17.52 -31.19
C GLY A 788 -2.45 18.39 -32.25
N GLY A 789 -2.89 19.58 -31.85
CA GLY A 789 -3.32 20.65 -32.75
C GLY A 789 -2.09 21.14 -33.50
N SER A 790 -1.80 20.47 -34.63
CA SER A 790 -0.86 20.92 -35.63
C SER A 790 -1.28 22.32 -36.11
N GLY A 791 -0.68 23.35 -35.49
CA GLY A 791 -0.74 24.73 -35.95
C GLY A 791 0.05 24.88 -37.24
N GLY A 792 -0.63 24.80 -38.38
CA GLY A 792 -0.06 25.12 -39.69
C GLY A 792 -0.13 26.61 -39.97
N GLY A 793 1.02 27.29 -40.00
CA GLY A 793 1.29 28.34 -40.99
C GLY A 793 1.84 27.65 -42.24
N THR A 794 1.58 28.04 -43.49
CA THR A 794 1.43 29.37 -44.07
C THR A 794 0.79 29.28 -45.48
N THR A 795 0.06 30.35 -45.86
CA THR A 795 -0.16 30.92 -47.22
C THR A 795 -0.78 30.08 -48.35
N GLY A 796 -1.89 30.58 -48.90
CA GLY A 796 -2.35 30.25 -50.26
C GLY A 796 -3.83 30.54 -50.51
N ASP A 797 -4.14 31.74 -50.99
CA ASP A 797 -5.39 32.11 -51.67
C ASP A 797 -5.70 31.12 -52.81
N VAL A 798 -6.89 30.49 -52.87
CA VAL A 798 -7.69 30.22 -54.10
C VAL A 798 -9.14 29.81 -53.72
N THR A 799 -10.06 30.61 -54.24
CA THR A 799 -11.51 30.47 -54.50
C THR A 799 -12.25 29.12 -54.40
N ASN A 800 -13.52 29.24 -53.94
CA ASN A 800 -14.74 28.50 -54.30
C ASN A 800 -14.82 26.98 -54.07
N GLY A 801 -15.69 26.57 -53.14
CA GLY A 801 -16.28 25.22 -53.13
C GLY A 801 -17.03 24.90 -51.84
N LYS A 802 -18.37 25.02 -51.88
CA LYS A 802 -19.30 24.43 -50.90
C LYS A 802 -18.94 22.97 -50.62
N ILE A 803 -18.76 22.57 -49.36
CA ILE A 803 -19.09 21.21 -48.90
C ILE A 803 -19.71 21.26 -47.49
N THR A 804 -20.87 20.62 -47.46
CA THR A 804 -21.81 20.19 -46.42
C THR A 804 -21.29 19.85 -45.02
N THR A 805 -22.08 20.30 -44.04
CA THR A 805 -22.22 19.76 -42.69
C THR A 805 -22.44 18.25 -42.69
N GLY A 806 -21.50 17.49 -42.11
CA GLY A 806 -21.67 16.09 -41.73
C GLY A 806 -21.29 15.94 -40.27
N THR A 807 -22.28 15.76 -39.41
CA THR A 807 -22.13 15.36 -38.01
C THR A 807 -22.01 13.84 -38.00
N GLU A 808 -20.81 13.31 -37.85
CA GLU A 808 -20.63 11.89 -37.55
C GLU A 808 -20.00 11.75 -36.17
N LYS A 809 -20.88 11.39 -35.22
CA LYS A 809 -20.50 10.77 -33.95
C LYS A 809 -19.99 9.36 -34.28
N TYR A 810 -18.76 9.06 -33.92
CA TYR A 810 -18.28 7.68 -33.84
C TYR A 810 -18.05 7.30 -32.38
N TYR A 811 -18.45 6.06 -32.10
CA TYR A 811 -18.58 5.39 -30.81
C TYR A 811 -17.26 5.17 -30.09
#